data_AF-A0A1A8WTE5-F1
#
_entry.id   AF-A0A1A8WTE5-F1
#
_cell.length_a   1.000
_cell.length_b   1.000
_cell.length_c   1.000
_cell.angle_alpha   90.00
_cell.angle_beta   90.00
_cell.angle_gamma   90.00
#
_symmetry.space_group_name_H-M   'P 1'
#
loop_
_entity.id
_entity.type
_entity.pdbx_description
1 polymer ?
#
loop_
_entity_poly.entity_id
_entity_poly.type
_entity_poly.pdbx_seq_one_letter_code
_entity_poly.pdbx_strand_id
1 'polypeptide(L)'
;IENRDIPYYNDRLDSSGKISSFIKLCLIRCLREDRTILCANKFVDEVLNRNSDSIKHETLENIFSESSNRKPFLFLLSLASDPTNMIDDFAKKFKKYPTDKISMGEGQEIIAKEKLKNALISGNWLILQNCHLNKSFIIEVYNMSKSLNEIEEDFRLFLTSEPDNEFPICVLHGSIKISTSLSRGIKNNMRKIYKDMIKEDIIDKIDDEKYRKIIYALAYLHCVLCERKKFGPLGWCVPYEFSITDLFASFLFIEKHLYSTLLVNRPINWESIHYMLAEVQYGGKVTDDLDRELLLTYVQHYFSEELFKSRPEISDHPNNSNNNPNMVNSLDNNIPRFSEITNFDNFIESLPNIDTPTVLGLHNNAEITYRVNESRQVLNSILEIQPRDVDHGDEKSMETVVKEISIGILEALPEDINIEDIKKMIYRKNKNQQLNNQPNQQLNVTNNLNGMGKNFNNLENNSYKNKNKENENALQKSLLLNNTIGNNANIGKNANMSDSRYNKNTAGIANENDINLENLDITYWESNNDDNNIQYNFSPLQVFFLQEMERIQKVINLVKTNLNDIINAIDGSKIMVADLQNDTKCIYTQSIPKHWIYDASETEISWVCNNLNQWLNILNLRYEQIMNYFQNGKLKSYWLPGFFNPQGFLTSMKQEITRLNKKDQLSLDEVVLYADIKNFDIEKIKEYPEHGFYIHGLFIEGSKWNWQEGKLEESSPKVLSENMPVIHITVVSNKDKK
;
A
#
# COMPACT_ATOMS: atom_id res chain seq x y z
N ILE A 1 5.13 7.88 -30.31
CA ILE A 1 4.03 8.86 -30.12
C ILE A 1 4.66 10.23 -29.84
N GLU A 2 5.60 10.36 -28.91
CA GLU A 2 6.35 11.62 -28.73
C GLU A 2 7.13 12.08 -29.97
N ASN A 3 7.72 11.14 -30.72
CA ASN A 3 8.46 11.41 -31.96
C ASN A 3 7.85 10.72 -33.18
N ARG A 4 6.57 10.29 -33.10
CA ARG A 4 5.90 9.67 -34.25
C ARG A 4 4.85 10.62 -34.77
N ASP A 5 4.89 10.91 -36.05
CA ASP A 5 3.81 11.61 -36.71
C ASP A 5 2.51 10.83 -36.55
N ILE A 6 1.44 11.52 -36.15
CA ILE A 6 0.09 10.98 -36.17
C ILE A 6 -0.51 11.44 -37.49
N PRO A 7 -0.57 10.58 -38.53
CA PRO A 7 -1.05 10.98 -39.85
C PRO A 7 -2.48 11.52 -39.73
N TYR A 8 -2.83 12.54 -40.53
CA TYR A 8 -4.09 13.31 -40.55
C TYR A 8 -4.37 14.28 -39.39
N TYR A 9 -3.86 14.05 -38.19
CA TYR A 9 -4.11 14.94 -37.05
C TYR A 9 -3.02 16.00 -36.87
N ASN A 10 -1.75 15.71 -37.18
CA ASN A 10 -0.67 16.71 -37.07
C ASN A 10 -0.91 17.92 -37.99
N ASP A 11 -1.32 17.72 -39.25
CA ASP A 11 -1.62 18.83 -40.17
C ASP A 11 -2.75 19.76 -39.66
N ARG A 12 -3.74 19.19 -38.95
CA ARG A 12 -4.83 19.96 -38.31
C ARG A 12 -4.40 20.61 -37.00
N LEU A 13 -3.56 19.95 -36.22
CA LEU A 13 -3.01 20.50 -34.97
C LEU A 13 -2.08 21.67 -35.29
N ASP A 14 -1.14 21.50 -36.23
CA ASP A 14 -0.14 22.49 -36.64
C ASP A 14 -0.75 23.71 -37.34
N SER A 15 -1.94 23.59 -37.94
CA SER A 15 -2.65 24.71 -38.56
C SER A 15 -3.11 25.80 -37.57
N SER A 16 -3.08 25.53 -36.26
CA SER A 16 -3.41 26.48 -35.19
C SER A 16 -2.25 26.62 -34.17
N GLY A 17 -1.09 27.14 -34.63
CA GLY A 17 0.19 27.07 -33.91
C GLY A 17 0.27 27.48 -32.43
N LYS A 18 -0.70 28.22 -31.86
CA LYS A 18 -0.76 28.51 -30.40
C LYS A 18 -1.62 27.54 -29.59
N ILE A 19 -2.61 26.90 -30.21
CA ILE A 19 -3.55 25.99 -29.56
C ILE A 19 -3.11 24.53 -29.76
N SER A 20 -2.29 24.26 -30.80
CA SER A 20 -1.73 22.94 -31.12
C SER A 20 -1.10 22.24 -29.91
N SER A 21 -0.20 22.92 -29.20
CA SER A 21 0.56 22.35 -28.09
C SER A 21 -0.31 22.02 -26.88
N PHE A 22 -1.35 22.82 -26.63
CA PHE A 22 -2.33 22.54 -25.58
C PHE A 22 -3.24 21.36 -25.95
N ILE A 23 -3.76 21.31 -27.19
CA ILE A 23 -4.56 20.15 -27.64
C ILE A 23 -3.71 18.87 -27.61
N LYS A 24 -2.44 18.94 -27.99
CA LYS A 24 -1.49 17.82 -27.92
C LYS A 24 -1.31 17.34 -26.48
N LEU A 25 -1.20 18.25 -25.51
CA LEU A 25 -1.16 17.92 -24.08
C LEU A 25 -2.46 17.21 -23.65
N CYS A 26 -3.64 17.71 -24.04
CA CYS A 26 -4.92 17.06 -23.71
C CYS A 26 -5.02 15.65 -24.30
N LEU A 27 -4.62 15.45 -25.56
CA LEU A 27 -4.62 14.14 -26.21
C LEU A 27 -3.67 13.16 -25.54
N ILE A 28 -2.45 13.61 -25.20
CA ILE A 28 -1.46 12.79 -24.49
C ILE A 28 -1.99 12.42 -23.10
N ARG A 29 -2.60 13.36 -22.36
CA ARG A 29 -3.20 13.06 -21.07
C ARG A 29 -4.25 11.94 -21.14
N CYS A 30 -5.08 11.93 -22.19
CA CYS A 30 -6.12 10.91 -22.36
C CYS A 30 -5.57 9.53 -22.75
N LEU A 31 -4.49 9.46 -23.53
CA LEU A 31 -3.96 8.20 -24.08
C LEU A 31 -2.74 7.64 -23.32
N ARG A 32 -1.95 8.52 -22.72
CA ARG A 32 -0.63 8.28 -22.12
C ARG A 32 -0.43 9.21 -20.92
N GLU A 33 -1.15 8.92 -19.84
CA GLU A 33 -1.10 9.70 -18.59
C GLU A 33 0.34 9.84 -18.05
N ASP A 34 1.18 8.81 -18.22
CA ASP A 34 2.59 8.80 -17.83
C ASP A 34 3.47 9.83 -18.57
N ARG A 35 3.03 10.35 -19.72
CA ARG A 35 3.78 11.36 -20.50
C ARG A 35 3.24 12.78 -20.32
N THR A 36 2.23 12.95 -19.47
CA THR A 36 1.57 14.25 -19.25
C THR A 36 2.56 15.30 -18.76
N ILE A 37 3.39 15.01 -17.76
CA ILE A 37 4.35 15.97 -17.19
C ILE A 37 5.42 16.39 -18.21
N LEU A 38 5.96 15.45 -18.99
CA LEU A 38 6.95 15.75 -20.02
C LEU A 38 6.35 16.63 -21.13
N CYS A 39 5.12 16.36 -21.55
CA CYS A 39 4.42 17.19 -22.52
C CYS A 39 4.05 18.56 -21.93
N ALA A 40 3.69 18.63 -20.65
CA ALA A 40 3.38 19.88 -19.96
C ALA A 40 4.62 20.78 -19.89
N ASN A 41 5.80 20.23 -19.58
CA ASN A 41 7.06 20.98 -19.59
C ASN A 41 7.36 21.55 -20.98
N LYS A 42 7.20 20.75 -22.05
CA LYS A 42 7.36 21.23 -23.43
C LYS A 42 6.36 22.35 -23.78
N PHE A 43 5.10 22.20 -23.39
CA PHE A 43 4.08 23.22 -23.57
C PHE A 43 4.46 24.53 -22.85
N VAL A 44 4.92 24.45 -21.61
CA VAL A 44 5.37 25.61 -20.82
C VAL A 44 6.58 26.27 -21.46
N ASP A 45 7.56 25.49 -21.94
CA ASP A 45 8.74 25.99 -22.64
C ASP A 45 8.38 26.76 -23.91
N GLU A 46 7.45 26.22 -24.72
CA GLU A 46 6.97 26.86 -25.95
C GLU A 46 6.18 28.15 -25.67
N VAL A 47 5.35 28.17 -24.62
CA VAL A 47 4.51 29.34 -24.29
C VAL A 47 5.31 30.45 -23.59
N LEU A 48 6.22 30.09 -22.68
CA LEU A 48 7.04 31.03 -21.92
C LEU A 48 8.38 31.35 -22.59
N ASN A 49 8.70 30.72 -23.73
CA ASN A 49 10.02 30.77 -24.37
C ASN A 49 11.17 30.45 -23.38
N ARG A 50 10.95 29.44 -22.53
CA ARG A 50 11.91 29.00 -21.53
C ARG A 50 12.69 27.79 -22.05
N ASN A 51 13.99 27.76 -21.80
CA ASN A 51 14.80 26.55 -21.99
C ASN A 51 14.85 25.78 -20.67
N SER A 52 13.96 24.80 -20.46
CA SER A 52 13.93 23.98 -19.22
C SER A 52 15.24 23.25 -18.92
N ASP A 53 16.05 22.93 -19.94
CA ASP A 53 17.38 22.32 -19.76
C ASP A 53 18.40 23.27 -19.09
N SER A 54 18.09 24.57 -19.00
CA SER A 54 18.97 25.61 -18.47
C SER A 54 18.53 26.18 -17.12
N ILE A 55 17.62 25.51 -16.41
CA ILE A 55 17.20 25.94 -15.07
C ILE A 55 18.42 25.89 -14.15
N LYS A 56 19.06 27.04 -13.98
CA LYS A 56 20.11 27.21 -12.98
C LYS A 56 19.45 27.11 -11.61
N HIS A 57 20.00 26.25 -10.74
CA HIS A 57 19.66 26.31 -9.33
C HIS A 57 19.96 27.72 -8.82
N GLU A 58 18.95 28.42 -8.33
CA GLU A 58 19.16 29.72 -7.71
C GLU A 58 20.03 29.54 -6.46
N THR A 59 21.15 30.24 -6.42
CA THR A 59 22.03 30.25 -5.26
C THR A 59 21.41 31.13 -4.17
N LEU A 60 21.71 30.84 -2.90
CA LEU A 60 21.28 31.69 -1.79
C LEU A 60 21.72 33.15 -1.98
N GLU A 61 22.84 33.38 -2.66
CA GLU A 61 23.33 34.71 -3.06
C GLU A 61 22.34 35.48 -3.93
N ASN A 62 21.76 34.83 -4.94
CA ASN A 62 20.77 35.45 -5.82
C ASN A 62 19.48 35.75 -5.05
N ILE A 63 19.00 34.79 -4.26
CA ILE A 63 17.76 34.95 -3.46
C ILE A 63 17.95 36.06 -2.41
N PHE A 64 19.16 36.17 -1.84
CA PHE A 64 19.49 37.21 -0.89
C PHE A 64 19.41 38.62 -1.50
N SER A 65 19.73 38.77 -2.78
CA SER A 65 19.63 40.06 -3.47
C SER A 65 18.19 40.59 -3.58
N GLU A 66 17.20 39.70 -3.57
CA GLU A 66 15.77 40.04 -3.58
C GLU A 66 15.19 40.27 -2.17
N SER A 67 15.99 39.97 -1.14
CA SER A 67 15.55 40.03 0.25
C SER A 67 15.59 41.44 0.84
N SER A 68 14.72 41.68 1.80
CA SER A 68 14.72 42.91 2.61
C SER A 68 14.72 42.58 4.09
N ASN A 69 15.06 43.56 4.93
CA ASN A 69 15.03 43.42 6.39
C ASN A 69 13.63 43.12 6.98
N ARG A 70 12.56 43.36 6.21
CA ARG A 70 11.17 43.09 6.62
C ARG A 70 10.58 41.80 6.05
N LYS A 71 11.22 41.21 5.05
CA LYS A 71 10.79 39.95 4.44
C LYS A 71 11.66 38.82 4.98
N PRO A 72 11.17 38.02 5.95
CA PRO A 72 11.94 36.89 6.45
C PRO A 72 12.10 35.81 5.39
N PHE A 73 13.16 35.04 5.50
CA PHE A 73 13.31 33.78 4.77
C PHE A 73 12.60 32.67 5.53
N LEU A 74 11.84 31.84 4.83
CA LEU A 74 11.24 30.63 5.36
C LEU A 74 11.80 29.42 4.61
N PHE A 75 12.63 28.66 5.31
CA PHE A 75 13.13 27.37 4.85
C PHE A 75 12.12 26.28 5.21
N LEU A 76 11.55 25.67 4.17
CA LEU A 76 10.73 24.47 4.27
C LEU A 76 11.64 23.25 4.21
N LEU A 77 11.80 22.61 5.36
CA LEU A 77 12.73 21.51 5.55
C LEU A 77 12.13 20.19 5.05
N SER A 78 12.98 19.35 4.49
CA SER A 78 12.73 17.91 4.43
C SER A 78 13.36 17.25 5.67
N LEU A 79 12.86 16.07 6.06
CA LEU A 79 13.18 15.31 7.28
C LEU A 79 14.68 15.06 7.57
N ALA A 80 15.59 15.39 6.65
CA ALA A 80 17.03 15.21 6.80
C ALA A 80 17.89 16.41 6.33
N SER A 81 17.30 17.59 6.13
CA SER A 81 18.02 18.77 5.62
C SER A 81 17.92 19.96 6.60
N ASP A 82 19.01 20.30 7.28
CA ASP A 82 19.11 21.53 8.09
C ASP A 82 19.99 22.58 7.38
N PRO A 83 19.44 23.74 6.95
CA PRO A 83 20.19 24.80 6.28
C PRO A 83 21.03 25.65 7.24
N THR A 84 20.98 25.42 8.55
CA THR A 84 21.63 26.29 9.56
C THR A 84 23.11 26.50 9.29
N ASN A 85 23.86 25.42 9.03
CA ASN A 85 25.30 25.51 8.72
C ASN A 85 25.56 26.28 7.41
N MET A 86 24.69 26.10 6.41
CA MET A 86 24.77 26.83 5.15
C MET A 86 24.52 28.34 5.35
N ILE A 87 23.58 28.72 6.23
CA ILE A 87 23.30 30.11 6.58
C ILE A 87 24.48 30.72 7.36
N ASP A 88 25.06 29.99 8.31
CA ASP A 88 26.25 30.43 9.06
C ASP A 88 27.44 30.71 8.13
N ASP A 89 27.73 29.78 7.22
CA ASP A 89 28.82 29.94 6.25
C ASP A 89 28.56 31.12 5.30
N PHE A 90 27.30 31.37 4.96
CA PHE A 90 26.90 32.55 4.20
C PHE A 90 27.07 33.84 5.02
N ALA A 91 26.70 33.84 6.30
CA ALA A 91 26.83 34.99 7.20
C ALA A 91 28.28 35.43 7.42
N LYS A 92 29.25 34.49 7.34
CA LYS A 92 30.69 34.81 7.38
C LYS A 92 31.10 35.78 6.28
N LYS A 93 30.52 35.68 5.08
CA LYS A 93 30.80 36.60 3.95
C LYS A 93 30.39 38.03 4.25
N PHE A 94 29.36 38.23 5.09
CA PHE A 94 28.82 39.54 5.47
C PHE A 94 29.32 40.05 6.83
N LYS A 95 30.26 39.36 7.46
CA LYS A 95 30.73 39.65 8.83
C LYS A 95 29.59 39.70 9.87
N LYS A 96 28.50 38.96 9.62
CA LYS A 96 27.35 38.78 10.53
C LYS A 96 27.42 37.45 11.30
N TYR A 97 28.59 36.81 11.29
CA TYR A 97 28.89 35.59 12.03
C TYR A 97 29.52 35.92 13.40
N PRO A 98 29.17 35.22 14.49
CA PRO A 98 28.18 34.14 14.55
C PRO A 98 26.74 34.66 14.49
N THR A 99 25.85 33.94 13.79
CA THR A 99 24.42 34.29 13.80
C THR A 99 23.78 33.86 15.11
N ASP A 100 22.83 34.65 15.61
CA ASP A 100 22.01 34.23 16.74
C ASP A 100 21.07 33.10 16.32
N LYS A 101 21.14 31.97 17.01
CA LYS A 101 20.35 30.77 16.72
C LYS A 101 19.48 30.40 17.92
N ILE A 102 18.23 30.07 17.68
CA ILE A 102 17.29 29.63 18.71
C ILE A 102 16.38 28.54 18.13
N SER A 103 16.36 27.38 18.76
CA SER A 103 15.40 26.33 18.41
C SER A 103 14.10 26.55 19.16
N MET A 104 13.00 26.68 18.42
CA MET A 104 11.68 26.85 19.02
C MET A 104 11.27 25.56 19.72
N GLY A 105 10.86 25.72 20.98
CA GLY A 105 10.41 24.67 21.89
C GLY A 105 9.74 25.33 23.09
N GLU A 106 9.31 24.53 24.06
CA GLU A 106 8.61 25.06 25.24
C GLU A 106 9.51 26.05 26.02
N GLY A 107 8.97 27.23 26.34
CA GLY A 107 9.66 28.26 27.12
C GLY A 107 10.72 29.11 26.39
N GLN A 108 10.99 28.88 25.10
CA GLN A 108 12.01 29.62 24.35
C GLN A 108 11.55 31.00 23.83
N GLU A 109 10.26 31.31 23.92
CA GLU A 109 9.64 32.52 23.39
C GLU A 109 10.25 33.82 23.95
N ILE A 110 10.52 33.83 25.26
CA ILE A 110 11.03 35.02 25.96
C ILE A 110 12.43 35.37 25.44
N ILE A 111 13.31 34.36 25.38
CA ILE A 111 14.69 34.49 24.89
C ILE A 111 14.67 34.92 23.41
N ALA A 112 13.78 34.31 22.62
CA ALA A 112 13.63 34.66 21.21
C ALA A 112 13.16 36.10 21.00
N LYS A 113 12.24 36.58 21.83
CA LYS A 113 11.74 37.96 21.77
C LYS A 113 12.82 38.97 22.16
N GLU A 114 13.63 38.68 23.16
CA GLU A 114 14.78 39.52 23.55
C GLU A 114 15.84 39.58 22.45
N LYS A 115 16.24 38.42 21.92
CA LYS A 115 17.21 38.36 20.81
C LYS A 115 16.69 39.01 19.54
N LEU A 116 15.41 38.88 19.23
CA LEU A 116 14.78 39.59 18.11
C LEU A 116 14.86 41.10 18.28
N LYS A 117 14.50 41.64 19.45
CA LYS A 117 14.61 43.09 19.72
C LYS A 117 16.04 43.59 19.56
N ASN A 118 17.02 42.85 20.09
CA ASN A 118 18.43 43.20 19.96
C ASN A 118 18.89 43.13 18.50
N ALA A 119 18.48 42.11 17.75
CA ALA A 119 18.85 41.93 16.34
C ALA A 119 18.24 43.04 15.45
N LEU A 120 17.01 43.47 15.73
CA LEU A 120 16.34 44.55 15.01
C LEU A 120 17.07 45.90 15.15
N ILE A 121 17.70 46.16 16.30
CA ILE A 121 18.46 47.39 16.59
C ILE A 121 19.93 47.29 16.14
N SER A 122 20.53 46.10 16.25
CA SER A 122 21.96 45.89 15.93
C SER A 122 22.22 45.52 14.45
N GLY A 123 21.18 45.12 13.71
CA GLY A 123 21.33 44.60 12.35
C GLY A 123 21.98 43.22 12.30
N ASN A 124 21.92 42.45 13.38
CA ASN A 124 22.42 41.07 13.45
C ASN A 124 21.43 40.09 12.80
N TRP A 125 21.93 38.94 12.36
CA TRP A 125 21.09 37.92 11.75
C TRP A 125 20.58 36.94 12.82
N LEU A 126 19.29 36.62 12.74
CA LEU A 126 18.60 35.72 13.66
C LEU A 126 18.04 34.53 12.91
N ILE A 127 18.32 33.32 13.40
CA ILE A 127 17.80 32.05 12.91
C ILE A 127 16.87 31.46 13.97
N LEU A 128 15.60 31.28 13.62
CA LEU A 128 14.61 30.56 14.43
C LEU A 128 14.40 29.18 13.82
N GLN A 129 14.73 28.13 14.58
CA GLN A 129 14.59 26.75 14.13
C GLN A 129 13.28 26.13 14.61
N ASN A 130 12.79 25.10 13.92
CA ASN A 130 11.59 24.32 14.29
C ASN A 130 10.32 25.16 14.50
N CYS A 131 10.08 26.16 13.63
CA CYS A 131 8.97 27.10 13.77
C CYS A 131 7.57 26.46 13.76
N HIS A 132 7.41 25.27 13.18
CA HIS A 132 6.15 24.49 13.20
C HIS A 132 5.71 24.12 14.62
N LEU A 133 6.63 23.98 15.56
CA LEU A 133 6.34 23.63 16.95
C LEU A 133 5.66 24.77 17.73
N ASN A 134 5.81 26.02 17.30
CA ASN A 134 5.23 27.17 17.98
C ASN A 134 4.64 28.20 17.00
N LYS A 135 3.49 27.87 16.42
CA LYS A 135 2.81 28.65 15.38
C LYS A 135 2.37 30.03 15.88
N SER A 136 1.86 30.12 17.11
CA SER A 136 1.38 31.36 17.73
C SER A 136 2.49 32.40 17.90
N PHE A 137 3.65 31.98 18.39
CA PHE A 137 4.78 32.88 18.59
C PHE A 137 5.33 33.42 17.26
N ILE A 138 5.35 32.61 16.21
CA ILE A 138 5.83 33.05 14.90
C ILE A 138 4.92 34.13 14.29
N ILE A 139 3.61 34.08 14.54
CA ILE A 139 2.68 35.18 14.20
C ILE A 139 3.06 36.45 14.95
N GLU A 140 3.37 36.35 16.24
CA GLU A 140 3.81 37.49 17.05
C GLU A 140 5.12 38.09 16.51
N VAL A 141 6.12 37.27 16.22
CA VAL A 141 7.41 37.69 15.62
C VAL A 141 7.18 38.43 14.30
N TYR A 142 6.33 37.89 13.43
CA TYR A 142 6.00 38.53 12.15
C TYR A 142 5.29 39.88 12.33
N ASN A 143 4.33 39.96 13.27
CA ASN A 143 3.64 41.20 13.60
C ASN A 143 4.56 42.24 14.22
N MET A 144 5.52 41.83 15.06
CA MET A 144 6.54 42.72 15.66
C MET A 144 7.46 43.32 14.60
N SER A 145 7.91 42.51 13.63
CA SER A 145 8.70 43.01 12.50
C SER A 145 7.92 44.00 11.62
N LYS A 146 6.60 43.84 11.54
CA LYS A 146 5.74 44.73 10.74
C LYS A 146 5.35 46.03 11.47
N SER A 147 5.20 46.00 12.79
CA SER A 147 4.72 47.14 13.58
C SER A 147 5.79 48.18 13.88
N LEU A 148 7.08 47.81 13.83
CA LEU A 148 8.19 48.73 14.07
C LEU A 148 8.47 49.59 12.82
N ASN A 149 8.61 50.90 13.01
CA ASN A 149 8.85 51.85 11.92
C ASN A 149 10.33 51.87 11.46
N GLU A 150 11.26 51.72 12.40
CA GLU A 150 12.71 51.71 12.14
C GLU A 150 13.28 50.32 12.42
N ILE A 151 13.92 49.73 11.41
CA ILE A 151 14.63 48.46 11.48
C ILE A 151 15.92 48.63 10.70
N GLU A 152 17.04 48.18 11.27
CA GLU A 152 18.34 48.22 10.60
C GLU A 152 18.29 47.54 9.21
N GLU A 153 18.92 48.14 8.21
CA GLU A 153 18.86 47.64 6.82
C GLU A 153 19.54 46.28 6.65
N ASP A 154 20.56 46.01 7.46
CA ASP A 154 21.34 44.77 7.45
C ASP A 154 20.65 43.59 8.15
N PHE A 155 19.61 43.86 8.95
CA PHE A 155 18.90 42.83 9.70
C PHE A 155 18.29 41.79 8.76
N ARG A 156 18.42 40.51 9.10
CA ARG A 156 17.76 39.40 8.37
C ARG A 156 17.26 38.36 9.36
N LEU A 157 16.05 37.88 9.09
CA LEU A 157 15.38 36.83 9.85
C LEU A 157 15.25 35.58 9.00
N PHE A 158 15.77 34.47 9.50
CA PHE A 158 15.67 33.15 8.89
C PHE A 158 14.80 32.25 9.77
N LEU A 159 13.75 31.69 9.19
CA LEU A 159 12.83 30.76 9.82
C LEU A 159 13.03 29.40 9.20
N THR A 160 13.12 28.33 10.00
CA THR A 160 13.12 26.97 9.48
C THR A 160 11.92 26.20 10.01
N SER A 161 11.16 25.57 9.14
CA SER A 161 9.96 24.82 9.50
C SER A 161 9.80 23.57 8.65
N GLU A 162 9.26 22.51 9.23
CA GLU A 162 8.66 21.45 8.44
C GLU A 162 7.32 21.94 7.86
N PRO A 163 6.86 21.39 6.72
CA PRO A 163 5.55 21.69 6.18
C PRO A 163 4.45 21.27 7.16
N ASP A 164 3.56 22.19 7.52
CA ASP A 164 2.44 21.95 8.43
C ASP A 164 1.18 22.64 7.87
N ASN A 165 0.05 21.92 7.87
CA ASN A 165 -1.20 22.39 7.25
C ASN A 165 -1.86 23.57 7.97
N GLU A 166 -1.53 23.78 9.25
CA GLU A 166 -2.06 24.88 10.06
C GLU A 166 -1.03 26.00 10.22
N PHE A 167 0.08 25.95 9.46
CA PHE A 167 1.11 26.97 9.56
C PHE A 167 0.55 28.35 9.15
N PRO A 168 0.92 29.45 9.85
CA PRO A 168 0.27 30.74 9.63
C PRO A 168 0.41 31.29 8.21
N ILE A 169 -0.73 31.48 7.53
CA ILE A 169 -0.81 31.97 6.14
C ILE A 169 -0.17 33.37 6.01
N CYS A 170 -0.32 34.23 7.01
CA CYS A 170 0.27 35.57 7.01
C CYS A 170 1.80 35.55 6.88
N VAL A 171 2.46 34.56 7.49
CA VAL A 171 3.91 34.35 7.41
C VAL A 171 4.27 33.72 6.07
N LEU A 172 3.48 32.76 5.57
CA LEU A 172 3.67 32.13 4.26
C LEU A 172 3.56 33.12 3.09
N HIS A 173 2.69 34.12 3.19
CA HIS A 173 2.56 35.18 2.18
C HIS A 173 3.63 36.26 2.34
N GLY A 174 4.08 36.53 3.56
CA GLY A 174 5.04 37.58 3.90
C GLY A 174 6.52 37.20 3.79
N SER A 175 6.84 35.92 3.58
CA SER A 175 8.20 35.39 3.56
C SER A 175 8.66 34.96 2.17
N ILE A 176 9.97 34.95 1.97
CA ILE A 176 10.61 34.30 0.83
C ILE A 176 10.74 32.81 1.17
N LYS A 177 10.06 31.95 0.41
CA LYS A 177 9.99 30.51 0.67
C LYS A 177 11.08 29.78 -0.10
N ILE A 178 11.91 29.03 0.61
CA ILE A 178 13.00 28.24 0.06
C ILE A 178 12.77 26.79 0.49
N SER A 179 12.75 25.85 -0.46
CA SER A 179 12.72 24.42 -0.16
C SER A 179 14.13 23.84 -0.29
N THR A 180 14.60 23.12 0.73
CA THR A 180 15.94 22.50 0.78
C THR A 180 15.95 21.05 0.32
N SER A 181 14.93 20.61 -0.42
CA SER A 181 14.79 19.23 -0.87
C SER A 181 16.04 18.72 -1.64
N LEU A 182 16.33 17.42 -1.51
CA LEU A 182 17.42 16.80 -2.26
C LEU A 182 17.16 16.94 -3.77
N SER A 183 18.21 17.30 -4.51
CA SER A 183 18.18 17.35 -5.96
C SER A 183 17.88 15.96 -6.50
N ARG A 184 16.75 15.79 -7.18
CA ARG A 184 16.36 14.49 -7.74
C ARG A 184 17.40 14.01 -8.77
N GLY A 185 17.66 12.71 -8.74
CA GLY A 185 18.48 12.01 -9.73
C GLY A 185 19.86 11.64 -9.21
N ILE A 186 20.38 10.51 -9.67
CA ILE A 186 21.65 9.93 -9.24
C ILE A 186 22.78 10.94 -9.51
N LYS A 187 22.83 11.52 -10.71
CA LYS A 187 23.86 12.51 -11.09
C LYS A 187 23.94 13.69 -10.12
N ASN A 188 22.79 14.30 -9.82
CA ASN A 188 22.75 15.50 -8.98
C ASN A 188 23.09 15.17 -7.52
N ASN A 189 22.57 14.06 -7.00
CA ASN A 189 22.91 13.57 -5.67
C ASN A 189 24.40 13.26 -5.55
N MET A 190 24.99 12.57 -6.54
CA MET A 190 26.42 12.29 -6.58
C MET A 190 27.26 13.56 -6.62
N ARG A 191 26.90 14.54 -7.46
CA ARG A 191 27.57 15.85 -7.54
C ARG A 191 27.54 16.56 -6.18
N LYS A 192 26.40 16.51 -5.48
CA LYS A 192 26.25 17.10 -4.15
C LYS A 192 27.12 16.40 -3.11
N ILE A 193 27.07 15.06 -3.04
CA ILE A 193 27.87 14.27 -2.11
C ILE A 193 29.36 14.52 -2.34
N TYR A 194 29.79 14.53 -3.61
CA TYR A 194 31.19 14.75 -3.95
C TYR A 194 31.66 16.15 -3.54
N LYS A 195 30.88 17.20 -3.86
CA LYS A 195 31.21 18.58 -3.49
C LYS A 195 31.19 18.85 -1.99
N ASP A 196 30.18 18.33 -1.28
CA ASP A 196 29.92 18.69 0.12
C ASP A 196 30.70 17.79 1.10
N MET A 197 30.84 16.49 0.79
CA MET A 197 31.41 15.49 1.70
C MET A 197 32.76 14.94 1.25
N ILE A 198 32.91 14.57 -0.02
CA ILE A 198 34.13 13.91 -0.51
C ILE A 198 35.19 14.98 -0.80
N LYS A 199 35.77 15.53 0.27
CA LYS A 199 36.93 16.43 0.19
C LYS A 199 38.21 15.63 -0.08
N GLU A 200 39.23 16.29 -0.61
CA GLU A 200 40.59 15.72 -0.79
C GLU A 200 41.06 15.03 0.50
N ASP A 201 40.74 15.60 1.67
CA ASP A 201 41.02 15.04 3.00
C ASP A 201 40.48 13.62 3.24
N ILE A 202 39.36 13.22 2.62
CA ILE A 202 38.82 11.86 2.77
C ILE A 202 39.48 10.91 1.78
N ILE A 203 39.68 11.36 0.53
CA ILE A 203 40.24 10.54 -0.55
C ILE A 203 41.73 10.22 -0.29
N ASP A 204 42.50 11.20 0.18
CA ASP A 204 43.97 11.11 0.30
C ASP A 204 44.45 10.58 1.65
N LYS A 205 43.53 10.23 2.56
CA LYS A 205 43.86 9.63 3.86
C LYS A 205 44.52 8.25 3.75
N ILE A 206 44.10 7.45 2.78
CA ILE A 206 44.65 6.11 2.51
C ILE A 206 45.10 6.10 1.06
N ASP A 207 46.41 5.98 0.86
CA ASP A 207 47.02 5.90 -0.47
C ASP A 207 46.89 4.48 -1.05
N ASP A 208 45.65 4.04 -1.25
CA ASP A 208 45.29 2.79 -1.92
C ASP A 208 44.17 3.05 -2.95
N GLU A 209 44.40 2.63 -4.19
CA GLU A 209 43.42 2.73 -5.27
C GLU A 209 42.13 1.95 -4.93
N LYS A 210 42.24 0.85 -4.17
CA LYS A 210 41.07 0.07 -3.74
C LYS A 210 40.18 0.85 -2.78
N TYR A 211 40.77 1.65 -1.89
CA TYR A 211 40.03 2.49 -0.95
C TYR A 211 39.17 3.52 -1.71
N ARG A 212 39.76 4.23 -2.67
CA ARG A 212 39.04 5.23 -3.48
C ARG A 212 37.86 4.61 -4.22
N LYS A 213 38.05 3.44 -4.84
CA LYS A 213 36.99 2.70 -5.54
C LYS A 213 35.83 2.31 -4.62
N ILE A 214 36.13 1.84 -3.40
CA ILE A 214 35.11 1.50 -2.40
C ILE A 214 34.32 2.74 -1.95
N ILE A 215 34.99 3.87 -1.71
CA ILE A 215 34.33 5.13 -1.32
C ILE A 215 33.38 5.61 -2.42
N TYR A 216 33.80 5.55 -3.68
CA TYR A 216 32.97 5.89 -4.83
C TYR A 216 31.78 4.94 -5.01
N ALA A 217 32.00 3.63 -4.86
CA ALA A 217 30.93 2.64 -4.91
C ALA A 217 29.91 2.85 -3.77
N LEU A 218 30.37 3.21 -2.58
CA LEU A 218 29.52 3.49 -1.43
C LEU A 218 28.70 4.77 -1.59
N ALA A 219 29.30 5.84 -2.14
CA ALA A 219 28.55 7.05 -2.51
C ALA A 219 27.47 6.75 -3.56
N TYR A 220 27.81 5.93 -4.56
CA TYR A 220 26.86 5.51 -5.59
C TYR A 220 25.74 4.63 -5.02
N LEU A 221 26.06 3.65 -4.17
CA LEU A 221 25.07 2.84 -3.46
C LEU A 221 24.09 3.74 -2.70
N HIS A 222 24.60 4.71 -1.92
CA HIS A 222 23.74 5.62 -1.17
C HIS A 222 22.73 6.34 -2.08
N CYS A 223 23.19 6.86 -3.22
CA CYS A 223 22.30 7.48 -4.21
C CYS A 223 21.26 6.51 -4.75
N VAL A 224 21.65 5.27 -5.08
CA VAL A 224 20.73 4.23 -5.54
C VAL A 224 19.66 3.94 -4.48
N LEU A 225 20.06 3.74 -3.23
CA LEU A 225 19.12 3.46 -2.13
C LEU A 225 18.13 4.60 -1.91
N CYS A 226 18.60 5.86 -1.95
CA CYS A 226 17.75 7.06 -1.84
C CYS A 226 16.77 7.19 -3.02
N GLU A 227 17.24 6.94 -4.25
CA GLU A 227 16.46 7.11 -5.47
C GLU A 227 15.40 6.01 -5.66
N ARG A 228 15.63 4.81 -5.13
CA ARG A 228 14.65 3.71 -5.13
C ARG A 228 13.34 4.07 -4.42
N LYS A 229 13.36 4.94 -3.40
CA LYS A 229 12.15 5.44 -2.70
C LYS A 229 11.10 6.01 -3.65
N LYS A 230 11.51 6.54 -4.81
CA LYS A 230 10.61 7.13 -5.82
C LYS A 230 9.60 6.13 -6.40
N PHE A 231 9.91 4.85 -6.41
CA PHE A 231 9.09 3.81 -7.04
C PHE A 231 8.08 3.17 -6.07
N GLY A 232 7.93 3.72 -4.86
CA GLY A 232 6.99 3.20 -3.87
C GLY A 232 7.28 1.73 -3.51
N PRO A 233 6.25 0.88 -3.36
CA PRO A 233 6.41 -0.54 -2.99
C PRO A 233 7.31 -1.37 -3.92
N LEU A 234 7.45 -1.00 -5.19
CA LEU A 234 8.39 -1.66 -6.12
C LEU A 234 9.86 -1.34 -5.80
N GLY A 235 10.10 -0.19 -5.18
CA GLY A 235 11.42 0.24 -4.71
C GLY A 235 11.71 -0.28 -3.31
N TRP A 236 10.84 0.04 -2.36
CA TRP A 236 10.87 -0.37 -0.96
C TRP A 236 9.43 -0.58 -0.48
N CYS A 237 9.16 -1.66 0.25
CA CYS A 237 7.84 -1.87 0.86
C CYS A 237 7.48 -0.70 1.78
N VAL A 238 8.46 -0.19 2.54
CA VAL A 238 8.32 0.99 3.40
C VAL A 238 9.23 2.13 2.90
N PRO A 239 8.76 3.39 2.83
CA PRO A 239 9.53 4.50 2.27
C PRO A 239 10.65 4.99 3.22
N TYR A 240 11.76 4.25 3.30
CA TYR A 240 12.92 4.57 4.14
C TYR A 240 13.64 5.86 3.73
N GLU A 241 14.21 6.54 4.72
CA GLU A 241 15.00 7.75 4.53
C GLU A 241 16.45 7.55 4.94
N PHE A 242 17.27 7.25 3.95
CA PHE A 242 18.71 7.20 4.12
C PHE A 242 19.27 8.63 4.11
N SER A 243 20.01 8.97 5.16
CA SER A 243 20.57 10.29 5.38
C SER A 243 22.06 10.29 5.12
N ILE A 244 22.63 11.49 4.93
CA ILE A 244 24.06 11.65 4.69
C ILE A 244 24.91 11.19 5.90
N THR A 245 24.32 11.17 7.09
CA THR A 245 24.94 10.63 8.31
C THR A 245 25.26 9.14 8.18
N ASP A 246 24.39 8.37 7.52
CA ASP A 246 24.56 6.92 7.33
C ASP A 246 25.73 6.66 6.37
N LEU A 247 25.82 7.48 5.32
CA LEU A 247 26.94 7.46 4.39
C LEU A 247 28.26 7.80 5.09
N PHE A 248 28.27 8.86 5.91
CA PHE A 248 29.47 9.27 6.64
C PHE A 248 29.94 8.23 7.66
N ALA A 249 29.01 7.62 8.41
CA ALA A 249 29.33 6.54 9.33
C ALA A 249 29.88 5.30 8.59
N SER A 250 29.33 4.99 7.42
CA SER A 250 29.82 3.94 6.54
C SER A 250 31.25 4.23 6.03
N PHE A 251 31.55 5.48 5.63
CA PHE A 251 32.91 5.89 5.26
C PHE A 251 33.90 5.71 6.41
N LEU A 252 33.55 6.15 7.62
CA LEU A 252 34.41 6.01 8.80
C LEU A 252 34.68 4.53 9.14
N PHE A 253 33.69 3.66 8.96
CA PHE A 253 33.88 2.23 9.14
C PHE A 253 34.84 1.65 8.10
N ILE A 254 34.60 1.92 6.81
CA ILE A 254 35.46 1.45 5.71
C ILE A 254 36.89 1.94 5.90
N GLU A 255 37.09 3.20 6.28
CA GLU A 255 38.40 3.79 6.60
C GLU A 255 39.12 2.98 7.67
N LYS A 256 38.48 2.74 8.82
CA LYS A 256 39.08 1.98 9.93
C LYS A 256 39.34 0.52 9.55
N HIS A 257 38.41 -0.11 8.83
CA HIS A 257 38.52 -1.51 8.43
C HIS A 257 39.67 -1.71 7.44
N LEU A 258 39.77 -0.87 6.41
CA LEU A 258 40.85 -0.96 5.43
C LEU A 258 42.20 -0.55 6.02
N TYR A 259 42.25 0.48 6.87
CA TYR A 259 43.50 0.85 7.55
C TYR A 259 44.05 -0.31 8.39
N SER A 260 43.21 -0.98 9.18
CA SER A 260 43.64 -2.14 9.98
C SER A 260 44.02 -3.36 9.14
N THR A 261 43.34 -3.56 8.00
CA THR A 261 43.59 -4.68 7.08
C THR A 261 44.89 -4.48 6.28
N LEU A 262 45.15 -3.25 5.82
CA LEU A 262 46.37 -2.87 5.09
C LEU A 262 47.61 -2.93 5.99
N LEU A 263 47.51 -2.48 7.24
CA LEU A 263 48.61 -2.59 8.21
C LEU A 263 49.07 -4.04 8.45
N VAL A 264 48.13 -4.99 8.41
CA VAL A 264 48.40 -6.41 8.68
C VAL A 264 48.52 -7.22 7.37
N ASN A 265 48.42 -6.57 6.21
CA ASN A 265 48.47 -7.17 4.87
C ASN A 265 47.52 -8.38 4.70
N ARG A 266 46.30 -8.27 5.25
CA ARG A 266 45.25 -9.30 5.13
C ARG A 266 44.34 -9.01 3.94
N PRO A 267 43.65 -10.03 3.39
CA PRO A 267 42.61 -9.79 2.39
C PRO A 267 41.41 -9.05 3.03
N ILE A 268 40.66 -8.33 2.19
CA ILE A 268 39.45 -7.61 2.61
C ILE A 268 38.39 -8.63 3.04
N ASN A 269 37.82 -8.48 4.23
CA ASN A 269 36.73 -9.34 4.70
C ASN A 269 35.38 -8.80 4.23
N TRP A 270 34.88 -9.33 3.10
CA TRP A 270 33.61 -8.94 2.54
C TRP A 270 32.42 -9.23 3.45
N GLU A 271 32.43 -10.35 4.20
CA GLU A 271 31.33 -10.69 5.12
C GLU A 271 31.17 -9.61 6.20
N SER A 272 32.27 -9.06 6.71
CA SER A 272 32.24 -7.97 7.69
C SER A 272 31.71 -6.67 7.08
N ILE A 273 32.08 -6.36 5.83
CA ILE A 273 31.58 -5.18 5.11
C ILE A 273 30.09 -5.34 4.81
N HIS A 274 29.66 -6.50 4.33
CA HIS A 274 28.25 -6.80 4.03
C HIS A 274 27.41 -6.66 5.28
N TYR A 275 27.80 -7.31 6.38
CA TYR A 275 27.09 -7.22 7.64
C TYR A 275 27.03 -5.78 8.16
N MET A 276 28.16 -5.06 8.17
CA MET A 276 28.17 -3.70 8.68
C MET A 276 27.30 -2.75 7.85
N LEU A 277 27.37 -2.81 6.52
CA LEU A 277 26.58 -1.92 5.66
C LEU A 277 25.11 -2.30 5.64
N ALA A 278 24.79 -3.59 5.45
CA ALA A 278 23.43 -4.08 5.27
C ALA A 278 22.63 -4.19 6.57
N GLU A 279 23.24 -4.69 7.66
CA GLU A 279 22.51 -4.93 8.93
C GLU A 279 22.62 -3.74 9.90
N VAL A 280 23.80 -3.11 9.98
CA VAL A 280 24.07 -2.10 11.03
C VAL A 280 23.84 -0.67 10.55
N GLN A 281 24.51 -0.24 9.47
CA GLN A 281 24.48 1.15 9.02
C GLN A 281 23.15 1.51 8.35
N TYR A 282 22.84 0.86 7.22
CA TYR A 282 21.59 1.09 6.51
C TYR A 282 20.45 0.24 7.08
N GLY A 283 20.74 -1.00 7.49
CA GLY A 283 19.76 -1.94 8.06
C GLY A 283 19.10 -1.46 9.35
N GLY A 284 19.76 -0.61 10.14
CA GLY A 284 19.18 -0.03 11.36
C GLY A 284 17.90 0.79 11.13
N LYS A 285 17.63 1.20 9.88
CA LYS A 285 16.40 1.90 9.46
C LYS A 285 15.39 0.98 8.76
N VAL A 286 15.83 -0.18 8.29
CA VAL A 286 15.01 -1.10 7.51
C VAL A 286 14.23 -2.01 8.46
N THR A 287 12.91 -1.86 8.43
CA THR A 287 11.98 -2.55 9.34
C THR A 287 11.45 -3.85 8.74
N ASP A 288 11.26 -3.90 7.43
CA ASP A 288 10.67 -5.04 6.72
C ASP A 288 11.74 -6.10 6.40
N ASP A 289 11.38 -7.37 6.53
CA ASP A 289 12.33 -8.48 6.37
C ASP A 289 12.72 -8.70 4.91
N LEU A 290 11.80 -8.52 3.96
CA LEU A 290 12.08 -8.64 2.52
C LEU A 290 12.93 -7.47 2.04
N ASP A 291 12.66 -6.25 2.53
CA ASP A 291 13.49 -5.09 2.26
C ASP A 291 14.92 -5.27 2.83
N ARG A 292 15.08 -5.96 3.96
CA ARG A 292 16.40 -6.27 4.54
C ARG A 292 17.18 -7.24 3.66
N GLU A 293 16.54 -8.30 3.17
CA GLU A 293 17.14 -9.23 2.20
C GLU A 293 17.53 -8.54 0.88
N LEU A 294 16.67 -7.63 0.41
CA LEU A 294 16.93 -6.82 -0.77
C LEU A 294 18.16 -5.92 -0.59
N LEU A 295 18.23 -5.19 0.53
CA LEU A 295 19.39 -4.36 0.88
C LEU A 295 20.67 -5.19 0.93
N LEU A 296 20.64 -6.36 1.58
CA LEU A 296 21.78 -7.27 1.63
C LEU A 296 22.21 -7.71 0.22
N THR A 297 21.26 -8.03 -0.65
CA THR A 297 21.53 -8.41 -2.05
C THR A 297 22.22 -7.28 -2.82
N TYR A 298 21.77 -6.03 -2.64
CA TYR A 298 22.44 -4.86 -3.23
C TYR A 298 23.86 -4.69 -2.69
N VAL A 299 24.05 -4.78 -1.38
CA VAL A 299 25.37 -4.63 -0.76
C VAL A 299 26.31 -5.73 -1.24
N GLN A 300 25.85 -6.98 -1.34
CA GLN A 300 26.64 -8.09 -1.88
C GLN A 300 27.00 -7.90 -3.35
N HIS A 301 26.08 -7.37 -4.15
CA HIS A 301 26.31 -7.10 -5.57
C HIS A 301 27.35 -5.99 -5.79
N TYR A 302 27.27 -4.89 -5.05
CA TYR A 302 28.20 -3.76 -5.20
C TYR A 302 29.57 -4.00 -4.53
N PHE A 303 29.62 -4.70 -3.41
CA PHE A 303 30.83 -4.91 -2.63
C PHE A 303 31.32 -6.36 -2.77
N SER A 304 31.96 -6.69 -3.87
CA SER A 304 32.56 -8.00 -4.08
C SER A 304 33.96 -7.85 -4.68
N GLU A 305 34.71 -8.96 -4.79
CA GLU A 305 35.99 -8.93 -5.51
C GLU A 305 35.86 -8.49 -6.97
N GLU A 306 34.66 -8.57 -7.55
CA GLU A 306 34.37 -8.11 -8.91
C GLU A 306 34.48 -6.59 -9.05
N LEU A 307 34.33 -5.82 -7.96
CA LEU A 307 34.50 -4.38 -7.93
C LEU A 307 35.87 -3.93 -8.49
N PHE A 308 36.89 -4.77 -8.31
CA PHE A 308 38.26 -4.46 -8.70
C PHE A 308 38.66 -5.03 -10.06
N LYS A 309 37.85 -5.91 -10.66
CA LYS A 309 38.18 -6.56 -11.94
C LYS A 309 37.76 -5.68 -13.11
N SER A 310 38.66 -5.45 -14.06
CA SER A 310 38.28 -5.03 -15.42
C SER A 310 37.65 -6.24 -16.12
N ARG A 311 36.37 -6.18 -16.51
CA ARG A 311 35.76 -7.25 -17.29
C ARG A 311 36.56 -7.42 -18.59
N PRO A 312 36.86 -8.65 -19.04
CA PRO A 312 37.47 -8.82 -20.36
C PRO A 312 36.54 -8.18 -21.40
N GLU A 313 37.10 -7.31 -22.23
CA GLU A 313 36.44 -6.81 -23.42
C GLU A 313 35.84 -8.03 -24.14
N ILE A 314 34.53 -8.01 -24.39
CA ILE A 314 33.93 -8.95 -25.32
C ILE A 314 34.60 -8.64 -26.65
N SER A 315 35.62 -9.43 -26.99
CA SER A 315 36.22 -9.41 -28.30
C SER A 315 35.11 -9.67 -29.30
N ASP A 316 34.88 -8.70 -30.19
CA ASP A 316 34.12 -8.87 -31.41
C ASP A 316 34.73 -10.02 -32.24
N HIS A 317 34.40 -11.25 -31.91
CA HIS A 317 34.58 -12.39 -32.78
C HIS A 317 33.21 -12.75 -33.38
N PRO A 318 32.95 -12.35 -34.63
CA PRO A 318 31.78 -12.84 -35.34
C PRO A 318 32.08 -14.31 -35.65
N ASN A 319 31.31 -15.20 -35.03
CA ASN A 319 31.09 -16.62 -35.38
C ASN A 319 31.20 -17.54 -34.15
N ASN A 320 30.14 -17.57 -33.34
CA ASN A 320 29.69 -18.81 -32.73
C ASN A 320 28.18 -18.73 -32.52
N SER A 321 27.43 -19.34 -33.44
CA SER A 321 25.98 -19.22 -33.59
C SER A 321 25.15 -20.06 -32.61
N ASN A 322 25.67 -20.39 -31.42
CA ASN A 322 24.98 -21.30 -30.48
C ASN A 322 24.85 -20.78 -29.04
N ASN A 323 25.12 -19.51 -28.77
CA ASN A 323 24.81 -18.91 -27.47
C ASN A 323 23.66 -17.92 -27.64
N ASN A 324 22.51 -18.22 -27.03
CA ASN A 324 21.39 -17.30 -26.91
C ASN A 324 21.89 -15.94 -26.38
N PRO A 325 21.69 -14.82 -27.10
CA PRO A 325 22.16 -13.49 -26.67
C PRO A 325 21.34 -12.91 -25.51
N ASN A 326 20.38 -13.65 -24.96
CA ASN A 326 19.42 -13.18 -23.95
C ASN A 326 19.81 -13.52 -22.50
N MET A 327 21.03 -14.00 -22.23
CA MET A 327 21.52 -14.29 -20.88
C MET A 327 22.68 -13.40 -20.41
N VAL A 328 22.95 -12.29 -21.09
CA VAL A 328 23.77 -11.23 -20.51
C VAL A 328 22.83 -10.34 -19.71
N ASN A 329 22.89 -10.47 -18.38
CA ASN A 329 22.10 -9.66 -17.44
C ASN A 329 22.17 -8.18 -17.87
N SER A 330 21.03 -7.62 -18.25
CA SER A 330 20.84 -6.20 -18.60
C SER A 330 21.24 -5.25 -17.47
N LEU A 331 21.36 -5.77 -16.23
CA LEU A 331 21.92 -5.11 -15.06
C LEU A 331 23.40 -4.72 -15.23
N ASP A 332 24.22 -5.59 -15.84
CA ASP A 332 25.69 -5.44 -15.83
C ASP A 332 26.19 -4.28 -16.70
N ASN A 333 25.42 -3.89 -17.73
CA ASN A 333 25.84 -2.85 -18.67
C ASN A 333 25.58 -1.42 -18.18
N ASN A 334 24.76 -1.26 -17.13
CA ASN A 334 24.29 0.04 -16.64
C ASN A 334 24.93 0.47 -15.32
N ILE A 335 25.79 -0.35 -14.73
CA ILE A 335 26.51 -0.02 -13.49
C ILE A 335 27.85 0.67 -13.83
N PRO A 336 28.23 1.74 -13.12
CA PRO A 336 29.50 2.41 -13.33
C PRO A 336 30.70 1.47 -13.18
N ARG A 337 31.60 1.49 -14.16
CA ARG A 337 32.87 0.74 -14.10
C ARG A 337 33.85 1.43 -13.16
N PHE A 338 33.73 1.18 -11.85
CA PHE A 338 34.64 1.76 -10.85
C PHE A 338 36.11 1.38 -11.05
N SER A 339 36.40 0.34 -11.82
CA SER A 339 37.76 -0.05 -12.19
C SER A 339 38.42 0.89 -13.21
N GLU A 340 37.65 1.57 -14.07
CA GLU A 340 38.12 2.45 -15.15
C GLU A 340 38.07 3.96 -14.78
N ILE A 341 37.45 4.31 -13.64
CA ILE A 341 37.28 5.71 -13.23
C ILE A 341 38.61 6.27 -12.70
N THR A 342 39.28 7.09 -13.52
CA THR A 342 40.50 7.84 -13.13
C THR A 342 40.17 9.20 -12.53
N ASN A 343 39.08 9.84 -12.97
CA ASN A 343 38.57 11.10 -12.42
C ASN A 343 37.05 11.00 -12.21
N PHE A 344 36.64 11.12 -10.94
CA PHE A 344 35.26 10.98 -10.53
C PHE A 344 34.36 12.14 -11.03
N ASP A 345 34.90 13.34 -11.18
CA ASP A 345 34.14 14.49 -11.72
C ASP A 345 33.71 14.25 -13.16
N ASN A 346 34.63 13.73 -13.99
CA ASN A 346 34.31 13.36 -15.38
C ASN A 346 33.26 12.25 -15.44
N PHE A 347 33.33 11.30 -14.51
CA PHE A 347 32.34 10.25 -14.39
C PHE A 347 30.95 10.82 -14.01
N ILE A 348 30.88 11.71 -13.02
CA ILE A 348 29.61 12.37 -12.64
C ILE A 348 29.03 13.13 -13.83
N GLU A 349 29.84 13.85 -14.61
CA GLU A 349 29.33 14.58 -15.77
C GLU A 349 28.87 13.67 -16.92
N SER A 350 29.44 12.47 -17.04
CA SER A 350 29.03 11.47 -18.03
C SER A 350 27.66 10.84 -17.75
N LEU A 351 27.18 10.90 -16.49
CA LEU A 351 25.87 10.36 -16.12
C LEU A 351 24.74 11.10 -16.84
N PRO A 352 23.66 10.41 -17.21
CA PRO A 352 22.48 11.04 -17.79
C PRO A 352 21.78 11.95 -16.77
N ASN A 353 21.05 12.95 -17.26
CA ASN A 353 20.24 13.83 -16.41
C ASN A 353 18.90 13.18 -16.00
N ILE A 354 18.45 12.18 -16.75
CA ILE A 354 17.24 11.39 -16.48
C ILE A 354 17.67 9.95 -16.32
N ASP A 355 17.50 9.42 -15.11
CA ASP A 355 17.87 8.04 -14.78
C ASP A 355 16.78 7.07 -15.25
N THR A 356 17.18 5.97 -15.87
CA THR A 356 16.27 4.86 -16.21
C THR A 356 16.16 3.90 -15.03
N PRO A 357 14.98 3.31 -14.75
CA PRO A 357 14.80 2.37 -13.63
C PRO A 357 15.77 1.18 -13.63
N THR A 358 16.25 0.77 -14.81
CA THR A 358 17.24 -0.31 -14.95
C THR A 358 18.55 -0.04 -14.20
N VAL A 359 18.95 1.23 -14.04
CA VAL A 359 20.14 1.62 -13.25
C VAL A 359 19.96 1.27 -11.77
N LEU A 360 18.71 1.23 -11.31
CA LEU A 360 18.33 0.88 -9.95
C LEU A 360 17.96 -0.60 -9.81
N GLY A 361 18.19 -1.43 -10.84
CA GLY A 361 17.79 -2.84 -10.86
C GLY A 361 16.28 -3.07 -11.02
N LEU A 362 15.52 -2.07 -11.52
CA LEU A 362 14.08 -2.16 -11.73
C LEU A 362 13.74 -2.29 -13.23
N HIS A 363 12.63 -2.97 -13.52
CA HIS A 363 12.09 -3.03 -14.88
C HIS A 363 11.56 -1.65 -15.33
N ASN A 364 11.66 -1.33 -16.62
CA ASN A 364 11.24 -0.03 -17.17
C ASN A 364 9.76 0.31 -16.96
N ASN A 365 8.92 -0.69 -16.70
CA ASN A 365 7.52 -0.47 -16.35
C ASN A 365 7.34 0.32 -15.04
N ALA A 366 8.30 0.24 -14.12
CA ALA A 366 8.27 1.00 -12.87
C ALA A 366 8.21 2.52 -13.12
N GLU A 367 8.79 3.01 -14.22
CA GLU A 367 8.70 4.42 -14.61
C GLU A 367 7.25 4.83 -14.93
N ILE A 368 6.47 3.95 -15.55
CA ILE A 368 5.09 4.26 -15.95
C ILE A 368 4.25 4.55 -14.70
N THR A 369 4.27 3.67 -13.70
CA THR A 369 3.52 3.84 -12.45
C THR A 369 3.94 5.11 -11.73
N TYR A 370 5.26 5.34 -11.60
CA TYR A 370 5.80 6.55 -10.99
C TYR A 370 5.29 7.82 -11.69
N ARG A 371 5.38 7.88 -13.03
CA ARG A 371 4.98 9.04 -13.81
C ARG A 371 3.47 9.29 -13.81
N VAL A 372 2.67 8.22 -13.82
CA VAL A 372 1.21 8.33 -13.68
C VAL A 372 0.86 8.95 -12.33
N ASN A 373 1.45 8.45 -11.25
CA ASN A 373 1.20 8.98 -9.91
C ASN A 373 1.65 10.45 -9.78
N GLU A 374 2.82 10.81 -10.32
CA GLU A 374 3.30 12.20 -10.38
C GLU A 374 2.33 13.09 -11.17
N SER A 375 1.84 12.63 -12.33
CA SER A 375 0.84 13.34 -13.14
C SER A 375 -0.45 13.57 -12.38
N ARG A 376 -0.98 12.55 -11.70
CA ARG A 376 -2.20 12.65 -10.90
C ARG A 376 -2.06 13.62 -9.74
N GLN A 377 -0.94 13.58 -9.04
CA GLN A 377 -0.66 14.50 -7.95
C GLN A 377 -0.72 15.95 -8.43
N VAL A 378 -0.05 16.27 -9.54
CA VAL A 378 -0.07 17.62 -10.12
C VAL A 378 -1.47 18.03 -10.55
N LEU A 379 -2.21 17.15 -11.23
CA LEU A 379 -3.58 17.44 -11.68
C LEU A 379 -4.55 17.66 -10.50
N ASN A 380 -4.44 16.85 -9.45
CA ASN A 380 -5.24 17.03 -8.23
C ASN A 380 -4.93 18.37 -7.56
N SER A 381 -3.65 18.75 -7.45
CA SER A 381 -3.28 20.08 -6.94
C SER A 381 -3.82 21.22 -7.81
N ILE A 382 -3.87 21.05 -9.14
CA ILE A 382 -4.50 22.04 -10.03
C ILE A 382 -6.01 22.16 -9.76
N LEU A 383 -6.70 21.04 -9.59
CA LEU A 383 -8.14 21.01 -9.26
C LEU A 383 -8.42 21.67 -7.91
N GLU A 384 -7.53 21.49 -6.91
CA GLU A 384 -7.65 22.12 -5.60
C GLU A 384 -7.49 23.65 -5.64
N ILE A 385 -6.68 24.17 -6.57
CA ILE A 385 -6.46 25.61 -6.76
C ILE A 385 -7.59 26.27 -7.58
N GLN A 386 -8.40 25.48 -8.30
CA GLN A 386 -9.44 26.00 -9.17
C GLN A 386 -10.53 26.74 -8.36
N PRO A 387 -10.90 27.99 -8.74
CA PRO A 387 -11.96 28.73 -8.06
C PRO A 387 -13.31 28.00 -8.22
N ARG A 388 -14.02 27.81 -7.10
CA ARG A 388 -15.28 27.06 -7.03
C ARG A 388 -16.49 27.80 -7.62
N ASP A 389 -16.33 29.04 -8.06
CA ASP A 389 -17.41 29.93 -8.52
C ASP A 389 -17.71 29.83 -10.03
N VAL A 390 -17.28 28.75 -10.69
CA VAL A 390 -17.71 28.51 -12.08
C VAL A 390 -19.08 27.84 -12.04
N ASP A 391 -20.12 28.66 -12.05
CA ASP A 391 -21.51 28.26 -12.33
C ASP A 391 -21.53 27.46 -13.64
N HIS A 392 -21.61 26.14 -13.55
CA HIS A 392 -21.86 25.27 -14.70
C HIS A 392 -23.36 25.30 -14.95
N GLY A 393 -23.79 26.11 -15.92
CA GLY A 393 -25.19 26.21 -16.33
C GLY A 393 -25.78 24.86 -16.75
N ASP A 394 -27.05 24.65 -16.42
CA ASP A 394 -27.93 23.50 -16.74
C ASP A 394 -27.48 22.10 -16.27
N GLU A 395 -26.42 21.96 -15.47
CA GLU A 395 -26.10 20.70 -14.81
C GLU A 395 -27.01 20.46 -13.60
N LYS A 396 -27.50 19.21 -13.44
CA LYS A 396 -28.26 18.80 -12.26
C LYS A 396 -27.48 19.19 -11.00
N SER A 397 -28.16 19.69 -9.98
CA SER A 397 -27.49 20.04 -8.72
C SER A 397 -26.71 18.83 -8.18
N MET A 398 -25.56 19.08 -7.56
CA MET A 398 -24.71 18.04 -6.97
C MET A 398 -25.52 17.09 -6.09
N GLU A 399 -26.44 17.63 -5.30
CA GLU A 399 -27.30 16.88 -4.39
C GLU A 399 -28.27 15.96 -5.16
N THR A 400 -28.80 16.43 -6.28
CA THR A 400 -29.69 15.61 -7.13
C THR A 400 -28.94 14.42 -7.72
N VAL A 401 -27.72 14.65 -8.22
CA VAL A 401 -26.86 13.58 -8.77
C VAL A 401 -26.47 12.57 -7.68
N VAL A 402 -26.06 13.06 -6.50
CA VAL A 402 -25.70 12.19 -5.37
C VAL A 402 -26.90 11.37 -4.89
N LYS A 403 -28.11 11.94 -4.90
CA LYS A 403 -29.32 11.20 -4.54
C LYS A 403 -29.60 10.07 -5.53
N GLU A 404 -29.50 10.32 -6.83
CA GLU A 404 -29.66 9.29 -7.87
C GLU A 404 -28.62 8.16 -7.72
N ILE A 405 -27.35 8.50 -7.49
CA ILE A 405 -26.28 7.52 -7.27
C ILE A 405 -26.54 6.71 -5.99
N SER A 406 -26.90 7.38 -4.89
CA SER A 406 -27.18 6.73 -3.61
C SER A 406 -28.33 5.72 -3.72
N ILE A 407 -29.41 6.07 -4.42
CA ILE A 407 -30.54 5.16 -4.68
C ILE A 407 -30.09 3.97 -5.53
N GLY A 408 -29.34 4.21 -6.61
CA GLY A 408 -28.83 3.14 -7.46
C GLY A 408 -27.91 2.16 -6.72
N ILE A 409 -27.08 2.65 -5.79
CA ILE A 409 -26.25 1.79 -4.94
C ILE A 409 -27.12 0.98 -3.98
N LEU A 410 -28.12 1.60 -3.33
CA LEU A 410 -29.03 0.89 -2.43
C LEU A 410 -29.77 -0.27 -3.11
N GLU A 411 -30.15 -0.11 -4.39
CA GLU A 411 -30.78 -1.17 -5.19
C GLU A 411 -29.81 -2.29 -5.58
N ALA A 412 -28.53 -1.97 -5.76
CA ALA A 412 -27.49 -2.91 -6.16
C ALA A 412 -26.81 -3.64 -4.99
N LEU A 413 -27.12 -3.26 -3.74
CA LEU A 413 -26.61 -3.93 -2.55
C LEU A 413 -27.24 -5.31 -2.37
N PRO A 414 -26.49 -6.30 -1.85
CA PRO A 414 -27.03 -7.62 -1.56
C PRO A 414 -28.17 -7.60 -0.53
N GLU A 415 -29.04 -8.61 -0.62
CA GLU A 415 -30.13 -8.83 0.34
C GLU A 415 -29.60 -9.09 1.74
N ASP A 416 -30.33 -8.59 2.74
CA ASP A 416 -30.00 -8.81 4.16
C ASP A 416 -30.26 -10.27 4.51
N ILE A 417 -29.23 -10.96 5.02
CA ILE A 417 -29.37 -12.36 5.39
C ILE A 417 -29.45 -12.51 6.89
N ASN A 418 -30.41 -13.30 7.31
CA ASN A 418 -30.47 -13.80 8.66
C ASN A 418 -29.42 -14.91 8.87
N ILE A 419 -28.37 -14.60 9.63
CA ILE A 419 -27.29 -15.54 9.96
C ILE A 419 -27.83 -16.80 10.65
N GLU A 420 -28.91 -16.71 11.42
CA GLU A 420 -29.50 -17.88 12.09
C GLU A 420 -30.10 -18.88 11.08
N ASP A 421 -30.65 -18.38 9.97
CA ASP A 421 -31.19 -19.22 8.91
C ASP A 421 -30.07 -19.93 8.15
N ILE A 422 -28.92 -19.25 7.95
CA ILE A 422 -27.70 -19.89 7.43
C ILE A 422 -27.22 -20.99 8.37
N LYS A 423 -27.13 -20.73 9.69
CA LYS A 423 -26.69 -21.73 10.68
C LYS A 423 -27.56 -22.98 10.65
N LYS A 424 -28.88 -22.81 10.59
CA LYS A 424 -29.85 -23.91 10.44
C LYS A 424 -29.66 -24.65 9.11
N MET A 425 -29.41 -23.95 8.02
CA MET A 425 -29.14 -24.56 6.70
C MET A 425 -27.88 -25.42 6.73
N ILE A 426 -26.78 -24.92 7.29
CA ILE A 426 -25.51 -25.66 7.44
C ILE A 426 -25.73 -26.91 8.30
N TYR A 427 -26.42 -26.76 9.43
CA TYR A 427 -26.73 -27.87 10.32
C TYR A 427 -27.52 -28.98 9.62
N ARG A 428 -28.56 -28.63 8.85
CA ARG A 428 -29.35 -29.58 8.06
C ARG A 428 -28.50 -30.30 7.01
N LYS A 429 -27.61 -29.60 6.32
CA LYS A 429 -26.71 -30.20 5.32
C LYS A 429 -25.70 -31.17 5.96
N ASN A 430 -25.10 -30.79 7.08
CA ASN A 430 -24.18 -31.66 7.82
C ASN A 430 -24.88 -32.96 8.27
N LYS A 431 -26.12 -32.86 8.77
CA LYS A 431 -26.94 -34.02 9.15
C LYS A 431 -27.22 -34.95 7.97
N ASN A 432 -27.59 -34.40 6.82
CA ASN A 432 -27.89 -35.19 5.62
C ASN A 432 -26.64 -35.87 5.03
N GLN A 433 -25.46 -35.24 5.10
CA GLN A 433 -24.21 -35.85 4.66
C GLN A 433 -23.77 -37.02 5.55
N GLN A 434 -24.06 -36.96 6.86
CA GLN A 434 -23.75 -38.06 7.79
C GLN A 434 -24.62 -39.31 7.55
N LEU A 435 -25.90 -39.14 7.19
CA LEU A 435 -26.77 -40.29 6.86
C LEU A 435 -26.31 -41.06 5.62
N ASN A 436 -25.69 -40.38 4.65
CA ASN A 436 -25.18 -41.02 3.42
C ASN A 436 -23.83 -41.75 3.61
N ASN A 437 -23.15 -41.57 4.74
CA ASN A 437 -21.83 -42.15 5.03
C ASN A 437 -21.86 -43.35 6.00
N GLN A 438 -23.05 -43.87 6.36
CA GLN A 438 -23.13 -45.18 7.03
C GLN A 438 -23.04 -46.30 5.99
N PRO A 439 -22.17 -47.32 6.15
CA PRO A 439 -22.14 -48.44 5.25
C PRO A 439 -23.46 -49.20 5.39
N ASN A 440 -24.10 -49.54 4.27
CA ASN A 440 -25.28 -50.41 4.22
C ASN A 440 -25.05 -51.64 5.12
N GLN A 441 -25.66 -51.65 6.31
CA GLN A 441 -25.83 -52.89 7.05
C GLN A 441 -26.79 -53.76 6.24
N GLN A 442 -26.27 -54.89 5.77
CA GLN A 442 -27.05 -55.95 5.16
C GLN A 442 -28.23 -56.29 6.08
N LEU A 443 -29.44 -56.13 5.55
CA LEU A 443 -30.64 -56.77 6.09
C LEU A 443 -30.39 -58.28 6.06
N ASN A 444 -30.06 -58.86 7.21
CA ASN A 444 -30.08 -60.30 7.42
C ASN A 444 -31.53 -60.79 7.36
N VAL A 445 -31.96 -61.20 6.17
CA VAL A 445 -33.10 -62.09 5.99
C VAL A 445 -32.55 -63.42 5.49
N THR A 446 -32.20 -64.32 6.42
CA THR A 446 -31.90 -65.71 6.07
C THR A 446 -33.21 -66.44 5.78
N ASN A 447 -33.54 -66.57 4.50
CA ASN A 447 -34.51 -67.55 4.01
C ASN A 447 -33.89 -68.95 4.05
N ASN A 448 -34.38 -69.80 4.95
CA ASN A 448 -34.32 -71.25 4.80
C ASN A 448 -35.56 -71.69 4.01
N LEU A 449 -35.37 -72.16 2.79
CA LEU A 449 -36.37 -72.90 2.04
C LEU A 449 -35.74 -74.15 1.44
N ASN A 450 -36.02 -75.28 2.06
CA ASN A 450 -36.10 -76.59 1.42
C ASN A 450 -37.31 -77.30 2.03
N GLY A 451 -38.34 -77.57 1.21
CA GLY A 451 -39.45 -78.42 1.63
C GLY A 451 -40.81 -78.09 1.02
N MET A 452 -41.03 -78.59 -0.20
CA MET A 452 -42.31 -79.13 -0.69
C MET A 452 -43.51 -78.17 -0.92
N GLY A 453 -43.80 -77.92 -2.20
CA GLY A 453 -45.08 -78.35 -2.78
C GLY A 453 -46.22 -77.34 -2.96
N LYS A 454 -46.43 -77.00 -4.25
CA LYS A 454 -47.73 -76.83 -4.95
C LYS A 454 -48.59 -75.59 -4.63
N ASN A 455 -48.57 -74.58 -5.50
CA ASN A 455 -49.48 -74.46 -6.66
C ASN A 455 -49.31 -73.10 -7.36
N PHE A 456 -49.24 -73.16 -8.69
CA PHE A 456 -49.18 -72.06 -9.66
C PHE A 456 -50.58 -71.50 -9.98
N ASN A 457 -50.61 -70.20 -10.37
CA ASN A 457 -51.46 -69.52 -11.38
C ASN A 457 -51.50 -68.02 -11.01
N ASN A 458 -51.28 -66.98 -11.83
CA ASN A 458 -51.21 -66.72 -13.28
C ASN A 458 -50.30 -65.47 -13.47
N LEU A 459 -49.39 -65.39 -14.48
CA LEU A 459 -49.55 -64.72 -15.80
C LEU A 459 -50.22 -63.33 -15.70
N GLU A 460 -49.77 -62.18 -16.24
CA GLU A 460 -48.85 -61.75 -17.33
C GLU A 460 -48.56 -60.24 -17.10
N ASN A 461 -47.35 -59.73 -17.30
CA ASN A 461 -46.77 -59.12 -18.51
C ASN A 461 -47.44 -57.85 -19.12
N ASN A 462 -46.57 -56.87 -19.39
CA ASN A 462 -46.54 -55.92 -20.52
C ASN A 462 -47.20 -54.53 -20.45
N SER A 463 -46.33 -53.53 -20.21
CA SER A 463 -45.86 -52.51 -21.18
C SER A 463 -46.78 -51.43 -21.79
N TYR A 464 -46.21 -50.22 -21.84
CA TYR A 464 -46.30 -49.14 -22.86
C TYR A 464 -47.31 -47.97 -22.74
N LYS A 465 -46.70 -46.77 -22.79
CA LYS A 465 -46.99 -45.56 -23.63
C LYS A 465 -48.14 -44.60 -23.30
N ASN A 466 -47.70 -43.33 -23.13
CA ASN A 466 -48.18 -42.07 -23.77
C ASN A 466 -49.64 -41.62 -23.64
N LYS A 467 -49.90 -40.40 -23.11
CA LYS A 467 -50.22 -39.15 -23.87
C LYS A 467 -50.88 -38.03 -23.02
N ASN A 468 -50.50 -36.80 -23.38
CA ASN A 468 -51.06 -35.45 -23.17
C ASN A 468 -52.55 -35.24 -22.88
N LYS A 469 -52.86 -34.19 -22.08
CA LYS A 469 -53.80 -33.04 -22.31
C LYS A 469 -53.96 -32.24 -20.99
N GLU A 470 -53.60 -30.97 -20.90
CA GLU A 470 -54.34 -29.72 -21.24
C GLU A 470 -55.51 -29.33 -20.30
N ASN A 471 -55.57 -28.01 -20.03
CA ASN A 471 -56.60 -27.15 -19.43
C ASN A 471 -56.55 -26.96 -17.89
N GLU A 472 -56.19 -25.77 -17.38
CA GLU A 472 -56.82 -24.43 -17.41
C GLU A 472 -57.79 -24.17 -16.26
N ASN A 473 -57.50 -23.08 -15.52
CA ASN A 473 -58.39 -22.12 -14.88
C ASN A 473 -59.40 -22.59 -13.82
N ALA A 474 -59.33 -22.01 -12.61
CA ALA A 474 -60.16 -20.85 -12.25
C ALA A 474 -60.27 -20.58 -10.72
N LEU A 475 -60.24 -19.28 -10.39
CA LEU A 475 -61.01 -18.56 -9.34
C LEU A 475 -60.66 -18.87 -7.86
N GLN A 476 -60.17 -17.94 -7.04
CA GLN A 476 -60.56 -16.55 -6.67
C GLN A 476 -61.10 -16.52 -5.23
N LYS A 477 -60.60 -15.53 -4.47
CA LYS A 477 -61.30 -14.76 -3.42
C LYS A 477 -61.61 -15.49 -2.10
N SER A 478 -61.52 -14.90 -0.91
CA SER A 478 -61.22 -13.53 -0.45
C SER A 478 -61.53 -13.45 1.06
N LEU A 479 -60.91 -12.46 1.75
CA LEU A 479 -61.37 -11.75 2.97
C LEU A 479 -61.23 -12.51 4.31
N LEU A 480 -60.36 -12.08 5.24
CA LEU A 480 -60.44 -10.91 6.14
C LEU A 480 -61.71 -10.90 7.02
N LEU A 481 -61.58 -11.07 8.35
CA LEU A 481 -61.76 -9.99 9.33
C LEU A 481 -61.57 -10.45 10.80
N ASN A 482 -60.91 -9.55 11.53
CA ASN A 482 -60.74 -9.30 12.97
C ASN A 482 -61.85 -9.62 13.98
N ASN A 483 -61.40 -9.64 15.26
CA ASN A 483 -62.01 -9.20 16.54
C ASN A 483 -61.95 -10.31 17.62
N THR A 484 -61.65 -10.12 18.92
CA THR A 484 -61.54 -8.93 19.80
C THR A 484 -61.02 -9.36 21.19
N ILE A 485 -60.20 -8.51 21.83
CA ILE A 485 -60.22 -7.98 23.23
C ILE A 485 -60.37 -8.92 24.45
N GLY A 486 -59.49 -8.71 25.44
CA GLY A 486 -59.74 -9.00 26.87
C GLY A 486 -58.61 -8.52 27.82
N ASN A 487 -58.85 -7.43 28.56
CA ASN A 487 -57.98 -6.78 29.56
C ASN A 487 -58.09 -7.42 30.98
N ASN A 488 -57.02 -7.23 31.80
CA ASN A 488 -56.98 -6.89 33.26
C ASN A 488 -55.69 -7.49 33.90
N ALA A 489 -54.72 -6.79 34.51
CA ALA A 489 -54.64 -5.78 35.57
C ALA A 489 -54.15 -6.34 36.95
N ASN A 490 -52.88 -6.02 37.26
CA ASN A 490 -52.25 -5.58 38.53
C ASN A 490 -52.21 -6.40 39.86
N ILE A 491 -51.14 -6.05 40.63
CA ILE A 491 -50.82 -6.23 42.08
C ILE A 491 -50.02 -7.52 42.39
N GLY A 492 -48.87 -7.59 43.09
CA GLY A 492 -48.07 -6.65 43.89
C GLY A 492 -47.67 -7.31 45.23
N LYS A 493 -46.36 -7.37 45.57
CA LYS A 493 -45.71 -7.29 46.92
C LYS A 493 -44.57 -8.30 47.26
N ASN A 494 -43.43 -7.70 47.63
CA ASN A 494 -42.54 -7.90 48.80
C ASN A 494 -41.64 -9.16 48.98
N ALA A 495 -40.33 -8.89 48.84
CA ALA A 495 -39.26 -8.92 49.86
C ALA A 495 -38.96 -10.20 50.67
N ASN A 496 -37.68 -10.63 50.62
CA ASN A 496 -36.83 -10.73 51.82
C ASN A 496 -35.32 -10.84 51.47
N MET A 497 -34.54 -10.23 52.36
CA MET A 497 -33.11 -9.97 52.35
C MET A 497 -32.41 -10.91 53.33
N SER A 498 -31.18 -11.35 53.07
CA SER A 498 -30.20 -11.62 54.14
C SER A 498 -28.75 -11.60 53.63
N ASP A 499 -27.97 -10.73 54.27
CA ASP A 499 -26.54 -10.49 54.16
C ASP A 499 -25.68 -11.60 54.80
N SER A 500 -24.43 -11.80 54.33
CA SER A 500 -23.23 -11.34 55.07
C SER A 500 -21.88 -11.82 54.49
N ARG A 501 -21.10 -10.83 54.04
CA ARG A 501 -19.67 -10.50 54.30
C ARG A 501 -18.61 -11.62 54.37
N TYR A 502 -17.51 -11.44 53.62
CA TYR A 502 -16.22 -10.96 54.18
C TYR A 502 -15.26 -10.45 53.08
N ASN A 503 -14.61 -9.31 53.39
CA ASN A 503 -13.63 -8.55 52.60
C ASN A 503 -12.25 -9.23 52.49
N LYS A 504 -11.51 -8.97 51.39
CA LYS A 504 -10.31 -8.08 51.41
C LYS A 504 -9.63 -7.93 50.03
N ASN A 505 -9.31 -6.67 49.75
CA ASN A 505 -8.54 -6.11 48.64
C ASN A 505 -7.15 -6.75 48.44
N THR A 506 -6.68 -6.86 47.20
CA THR A 506 -5.46 -6.15 46.73
C THR A 506 -5.42 -6.10 45.20
N ALA A 507 -5.05 -4.94 44.66
CA ALA A 507 -4.92 -4.64 43.25
C ALA A 507 -3.69 -5.32 42.63
N GLY A 508 -3.82 -5.78 41.39
CA GLY A 508 -2.74 -6.28 40.56
C GLY A 508 -3.18 -6.29 39.09
N ILE A 509 -2.43 -5.59 38.27
CA ILE A 509 -2.58 -5.40 36.82
C ILE A 509 -2.74 -6.76 36.11
N ALA A 510 -3.79 -6.91 35.29
CA ALA A 510 -3.97 -8.07 34.42
C ALA A 510 -3.74 -7.64 32.97
N ASN A 511 -2.66 -8.14 32.39
CA ASN A 511 -2.43 -8.19 30.95
C ASN A 511 -3.41 -9.20 30.34
N GLU A 512 -4.04 -8.80 29.24
CA GLU A 512 -4.70 -9.71 28.31
C GLU A 512 -3.63 -10.57 27.63
N ASN A 513 -3.80 -11.89 27.72
CA ASN A 513 -3.28 -12.98 26.87
C ASN A 513 -3.00 -14.18 27.76
N ASP A 514 -3.97 -15.07 27.84
CA ASP A 514 -3.79 -16.52 28.02
C ASP A 514 -5.18 -17.15 28.18
N ILE A 515 -5.77 -17.58 27.08
CA ILE A 515 -6.79 -18.63 27.13
C ILE A 515 -6.08 -19.92 26.76
N ASN A 516 -5.64 -20.63 27.79
CA ASN A 516 -5.26 -22.04 27.72
C ASN A 516 -6.41 -22.84 27.08
N LEU A 517 -6.17 -23.34 25.87
CA LEU A 517 -7.06 -24.27 25.18
C LEU A 517 -6.44 -25.67 25.15
N GLU A 518 -5.93 -26.12 26.29
CA GLU A 518 -5.53 -27.52 26.48
C GLU A 518 -6.59 -28.23 27.32
N ASN A 519 -7.01 -29.38 26.81
CA ASN A 519 -8.02 -30.32 27.32
C ASN A 519 -9.48 -29.99 27.00
N LEU A 520 -9.96 -30.64 25.94
CA LEU A 520 -11.30 -31.26 25.95
C LEU A 520 -11.28 -32.45 24.97
N ASP A 521 -10.85 -33.61 25.49
CA ASP A 521 -11.33 -34.90 25.01
C ASP A 521 -12.86 -34.91 25.18
N ILE A 522 -13.61 -34.69 24.10
CA ILE A 522 -15.06 -34.86 24.09
C ILE A 522 -15.40 -36.04 23.20
N THR A 523 -15.70 -37.15 23.86
CA THR A 523 -16.37 -38.34 23.34
C THR A 523 -17.66 -37.98 22.62
N TYR A 524 -17.85 -38.54 21.42
CA TYR A 524 -19.12 -38.52 20.70
C TYR A 524 -20.19 -39.31 21.46
N TRP A 525 -21.44 -38.81 21.41
CA TRP A 525 -22.76 -39.48 21.41
C TRP A 525 -23.79 -38.91 22.40
N GLU A 526 -24.95 -38.57 21.79
CA GLU A 526 -26.34 -38.38 22.25
C GLU A 526 -26.68 -37.68 23.58
N SER A 527 -27.51 -36.63 23.45
CA SER A 527 -28.58 -36.35 24.41
C SER A 527 -29.88 -36.01 23.68
N ASN A 528 -30.90 -36.84 23.94
CA ASN A 528 -32.29 -36.61 23.57
C ASN A 528 -32.87 -35.39 24.30
N ASN A 529 -33.83 -34.73 23.63
CA ASN A 529 -34.84 -33.78 24.13
C ASN A 529 -34.35 -32.39 24.58
N ASP A 530 -34.47 -31.42 23.66
CA ASP A 530 -35.23 -30.17 23.80
C ASP A 530 -34.82 -29.19 22.67
N ASP A 531 -35.77 -28.81 21.81
CA ASP A 531 -35.57 -27.97 20.62
C ASP A 531 -35.09 -26.52 20.90
N ASN A 532 -34.73 -26.18 22.15
CA ASN A 532 -34.30 -24.83 22.55
C ASN A 532 -32.81 -24.69 22.90
N ASN A 533 -31.99 -25.75 22.79
CA ASN A 533 -30.54 -25.65 22.99
C ASN A 533 -29.77 -26.52 21.98
N ILE A 534 -29.91 -26.22 20.69
CA ILE A 534 -29.10 -26.86 19.64
C ILE A 534 -27.69 -26.25 19.70
N GLN A 535 -26.74 -26.97 20.32
CA GLN A 535 -25.33 -26.61 20.22
C GLN A 535 -24.83 -26.99 18.82
N TYR A 536 -24.70 -25.99 17.94
CA TYR A 536 -24.20 -26.21 16.60
C TYR A 536 -22.70 -26.53 16.62
N ASN A 537 -22.32 -27.75 16.27
CA ASN A 537 -20.91 -28.14 16.09
C ASN A 537 -20.48 -27.92 14.63
N PHE A 538 -19.83 -26.79 14.36
CA PHE A 538 -19.37 -26.41 13.02
C PHE A 538 -17.88 -26.73 12.81
N SER A 539 -17.51 -27.08 11.57
CA SER A 539 -16.09 -27.21 11.21
C SER A 539 -15.38 -25.84 11.23
N PRO A 540 -14.04 -25.78 11.41
CA PRO A 540 -13.29 -24.52 11.40
C PRO A 540 -13.56 -23.67 10.15
N LEU A 541 -13.67 -24.31 8.97
CA LEU A 541 -14.01 -23.64 7.72
C LEU A 541 -15.42 -23.04 7.75
N GLN A 542 -16.41 -23.76 8.29
CA GLN A 542 -17.78 -23.24 8.44
C GLN A 542 -17.84 -22.04 9.40
N VAL A 543 -17.10 -22.11 10.51
CA VAL A 543 -16.99 -20.99 11.46
C VAL A 543 -16.38 -19.77 10.77
N PHE A 544 -15.32 -19.97 10.00
CA PHE A 544 -14.67 -18.91 9.22
C PHE A 544 -15.65 -18.21 8.26
N PHE A 545 -16.38 -18.96 7.42
CA PHE A 545 -17.33 -18.37 6.48
C PHE A 545 -18.50 -17.65 7.18
N LEU A 546 -18.94 -18.13 8.35
CA LEU A 546 -19.94 -17.44 9.17
C LEU A 546 -19.41 -16.08 9.68
N GLN A 547 -18.17 -16.03 10.16
CA GLN A 547 -17.53 -14.78 10.61
C GLN A 547 -17.35 -13.78 9.45
N GLU A 548 -16.95 -14.27 8.28
CA GLU A 548 -16.81 -13.43 7.08
C GLU A 548 -18.17 -12.85 6.64
N MET A 549 -19.24 -13.65 6.67
CA MET A 549 -20.59 -13.18 6.36
C MET A 549 -21.09 -12.15 7.38
N GLU A 550 -20.83 -12.38 8.68
CA GLU A 550 -21.13 -11.40 9.74
C GLU A 550 -20.43 -10.06 9.49
N ARG A 551 -19.17 -10.09 9.03
CA ARG A 551 -18.42 -8.88 8.69
C ARG A 551 -18.97 -8.18 7.45
N ILE A 552 -19.31 -8.91 6.38
CA ILE A 552 -19.97 -8.34 5.19
C ILE A 552 -21.27 -7.65 5.58
N GLN A 553 -22.11 -8.30 6.39
CA GLN A 553 -23.40 -7.74 6.79
C GLN A 553 -23.24 -6.43 7.57
N LYS A 554 -22.21 -6.31 8.43
CA LYS A 554 -21.89 -5.05 9.11
C LYS A 554 -21.54 -3.94 8.13
N VAL A 555 -20.74 -4.23 7.10
CA VAL A 555 -20.38 -3.26 6.05
C VAL A 555 -21.61 -2.86 5.24
N ILE A 556 -22.45 -3.82 4.82
CA ILE A 556 -23.70 -3.54 4.09
C ILE A 556 -24.61 -2.63 4.92
N ASN A 557 -24.80 -2.93 6.21
CA ASN A 557 -25.65 -2.13 7.10
C ASN A 557 -25.11 -0.70 7.28
N LEU A 558 -23.79 -0.56 7.40
CA LEU A 558 -23.13 0.74 7.51
C LEU A 558 -23.38 1.59 6.26
N VAL A 559 -23.13 1.02 5.07
CA VAL A 559 -23.36 1.71 3.78
C VAL A 559 -24.83 2.05 3.60
N LYS A 560 -25.75 1.11 3.87
CA LYS A 560 -27.21 1.36 3.81
C LYS A 560 -27.61 2.52 4.71
N THR A 561 -27.09 2.56 5.95
CA THR A 561 -27.43 3.61 6.91
C THR A 561 -26.91 4.97 6.44
N ASN A 562 -25.65 5.04 6.02
CA ASN A 562 -25.05 6.29 5.55
C ASN A 562 -25.74 6.83 4.28
N LEU A 563 -26.02 5.97 3.29
CA LEU A 563 -26.72 6.40 2.07
C LEU A 563 -28.13 6.92 2.36
N ASN A 564 -28.87 6.25 3.25
CA ASN A 564 -30.18 6.75 3.69
C ASN A 564 -30.05 8.08 4.45
N ASP A 565 -29.02 8.23 5.27
CA ASP A 565 -28.75 9.48 5.99
C ASP A 565 -28.42 10.64 5.04
N ILE A 566 -27.64 10.39 3.98
CA ILE A 566 -27.35 11.37 2.92
C ILE A 566 -28.64 11.77 2.19
N ILE A 567 -29.45 10.78 1.78
CA ILE A 567 -30.74 11.04 1.11
C ILE A 567 -31.65 11.87 2.02
N ASN A 568 -31.79 11.49 3.28
CA ASN A 568 -32.61 12.21 4.26
C ASN A 568 -32.08 13.62 4.56
N ALA A 569 -30.76 13.82 4.55
CA ALA A 569 -30.14 15.12 4.74
C ALA A 569 -30.37 16.05 3.53
N ILE A 570 -30.29 15.51 2.31
CA ILE A 570 -30.61 16.23 1.06
C ILE A 570 -32.10 16.61 1.03
N ASP A 571 -32.98 15.71 1.47
CA ASP A 571 -34.42 15.95 1.56
C ASP A 571 -34.82 16.86 2.74
N GLY A 572 -33.86 17.32 3.55
CA GLY A 572 -34.09 18.21 4.70
C GLY A 572 -34.73 17.53 5.90
N SER A 573 -34.87 16.20 5.89
CA SER A 573 -35.38 15.40 7.01
C SER A 573 -34.35 15.17 8.11
N LYS A 574 -33.05 15.26 7.77
CA LYS A 574 -31.91 15.18 8.69
C LYS A 574 -31.02 16.42 8.53
N ILE A 575 -30.33 16.82 9.60
CA ILE A 575 -29.40 17.95 9.55
C ILE A 575 -28.12 17.54 8.81
N MET A 576 -27.67 18.35 7.86
CA MET A 576 -26.40 18.16 7.16
C MET A 576 -25.22 18.48 8.10
N VAL A 577 -24.48 17.44 8.47
CA VAL A 577 -23.25 17.53 9.28
C VAL A 577 -22.02 17.53 8.37
N ALA A 578 -20.89 18.06 8.83
CA ALA A 578 -19.64 18.13 8.04
C ALA A 578 -19.22 16.77 7.44
N ASP A 579 -19.39 15.68 8.18
CA ASP A 579 -19.06 14.33 7.70
C ASP A 579 -19.96 13.89 6.54
N LEU A 580 -21.28 14.06 6.67
CA LEU A 580 -22.23 13.78 5.58
C LEU A 580 -21.98 14.66 4.36
N GLN A 581 -21.57 15.91 4.57
CA GLN A 581 -21.21 16.81 3.47
C GLN A 581 -19.95 16.34 2.75
N ASN A 582 -18.97 15.79 3.47
CA ASN A 582 -17.78 15.20 2.88
C ASN A 582 -18.10 13.91 2.14
N ASP A 583 -18.94 13.04 2.72
CA ASP A 583 -19.40 11.81 2.07
C ASP A 583 -20.17 12.11 0.77
N THR A 584 -21.03 13.15 0.79
CA THR A 584 -21.75 13.65 -0.40
C THR A 584 -20.77 14.04 -1.51
N LYS A 585 -19.68 14.77 -1.17
CA LYS A 585 -18.63 15.13 -2.13
C LYS A 585 -17.88 13.89 -2.64
N CYS A 586 -17.60 12.91 -1.78
CA CYS A 586 -16.97 11.65 -2.19
C CYS A 586 -17.84 10.92 -3.22
N ILE A 587 -19.13 10.73 -2.94
CA ILE A 587 -20.05 10.05 -3.85
C ILE A 587 -20.17 10.81 -5.18
N TYR A 588 -20.28 12.14 -5.14
CA TYR A 588 -20.33 12.97 -6.34
C TYR A 588 -19.08 12.79 -7.22
N THR A 589 -17.91 12.72 -6.61
CA THR A 589 -16.62 12.52 -7.29
C THR A 589 -16.31 11.05 -7.59
N GLN A 590 -17.28 10.13 -7.43
CA GLN A 590 -17.11 8.68 -7.58
C GLN A 590 -16.02 8.05 -6.68
N SER A 591 -15.68 8.75 -5.60
CA SER A 591 -14.77 8.30 -4.56
C SER A 591 -15.54 7.64 -3.43
N ILE A 592 -14.88 6.78 -2.67
CA ILE A 592 -15.52 6.04 -1.58
C ILE A 592 -15.43 6.90 -0.30
N PRO A 593 -16.54 7.07 0.44
CA PRO A 593 -16.52 7.70 1.75
C PRO A 593 -15.52 7.02 2.70
N LYS A 594 -14.68 7.80 3.38
CA LYS A 594 -13.62 7.27 4.26
C LYS A 594 -14.17 6.34 5.35
N HIS A 595 -15.33 6.70 5.90
CA HIS A 595 -15.97 5.95 6.97
C HIS A 595 -16.53 4.58 6.51
N TRP A 596 -16.60 4.29 5.20
CA TRP A 596 -16.90 2.93 4.70
C TRP A 596 -15.67 2.03 4.74
N ILE A 597 -14.48 2.61 4.73
CA ILE A 597 -13.19 1.91 4.65
C ILE A 597 -12.56 1.79 6.02
N TYR A 598 -12.61 2.85 6.83
CA TYR A 598 -11.94 2.94 8.12
C TYR A 598 -12.92 3.24 9.26
N ASP A 599 -12.65 2.68 10.43
CA ASP A 599 -13.27 3.09 11.69
C ASP A 599 -12.60 4.37 12.25
N ALA A 600 -13.14 4.92 13.34
CA ALA A 600 -12.59 6.08 14.05
C ALA A 600 -11.16 5.86 14.58
N SER A 601 -10.73 4.60 14.74
CA SER A 601 -9.35 4.23 15.09
C SER A 601 -8.43 4.03 13.88
N GLU A 602 -8.86 4.45 12.68
CA GLU A 602 -8.14 4.27 11.40
C GLU A 602 -7.89 2.79 11.03
N THR A 603 -8.64 1.87 11.64
CA THR A 603 -8.59 0.45 11.32
C THR A 603 -9.47 0.13 10.13
N GLU A 604 -8.97 -0.69 9.20
CA GLU A 604 -9.70 -1.08 7.99
C GLU A 604 -10.90 -1.98 8.31
N ILE A 605 -12.11 -1.46 8.08
CA ILE A 605 -13.37 -2.21 8.20
C ILE A 605 -13.73 -2.93 6.90
N SER A 606 -13.42 -2.32 5.74
CA SER A 606 -13.68 -2.89 4.40
C SER A 606 -12.40 -3.03 3.56
N TRP A 607 -12.32 -2.40 2.38
CA TRP A 607 -11.18 -2.43 1.47
C TRP A 607 -11.06 -1.13 0.69
N VAL A 608 -9.81 -0.77 0.37
CA VAL A 608 -9.49 0.43 -0.40
C VAL A 608 -9.74 0.18 -1.89
N CYS A 609 -10.40 1.12 -2.55
CA CYS A 609 -10.61 1.15 -4.00
C CYS A 609 -10.58 2.59 -4.50
N ASN A 610 -10.24 2.77 -5.78
CA ASN A 610 -10.16 4.11 -6.37
C ASN A 610 -11.50 4.62 -6.90
N ASN A 611 -12.47 3.72 -7.07
CA ASN A 611 -13.76 4.01 -7.68
C ASN A 611 -14.89 3.32 -6.91
N LEU A 612 -15.97 4.06 -6.68
CA LEU A 612 -17.18 3.60 -6.01
C LEU A 612 -17.84 2.37 -6.68
N ASN A 613 -17.91 2.35 -8.00
CA ASN A 613 -18.47 1.23 -8.77
C ASN A 613 -17.59 -0.02 -8.64
N GLN A 614 -16.26 0.15 -8.64
CA GLN A 614 -15.34 -0.96 -8.43
C GLN A 614 -15.49 -1.54 -7.02
N TRP A 615 -15.66 -0.69 -6.01
CA TRP A 615 -15.92 -1.13 -4.64
C TRP A 615 -17.21 -1.93 -4.53
N LEU A 616 -18.30 -1.47 -5.15
CA LEU A 616 -19.59 -2.16 -5.16
C LEU A 616 -19.51 -3.52 -5.88
N ASN A 617 -18.83 -3.58 -7.03
CA ASN A 617 -18.61 -4.83 -7.74
C ASN A 617 -17.83 -5.85 -6.88
N ILE A 618 -16.80 -5.39 -6.18
CA ILE A 618 -16.03 -6.25 -5.27
C ILE A 618 -16.90 -6.73 -4.10
N LEU A 619 -17.74 -5.87 -3.51
CA LEU A 619 -18.68 -6.27 -2.46
C LEU A 619 -19.57 -7.43 -2.93
N ASN A 620 -20.13 -7.31 -4.13
CA ASN A 620 -20.98 -8.34 -4.72
C ASN A 620 -20.21 -9.64 -4.97
N LEU A 621 -19.00 -9.58 -5.53
CA LEU A 621 -18.15 -10.77 -5.72
C LEU A 621 -17.79 -11.46 -4.40
N ARG A 622 -17.49 -10.69 -3.35
CA ARG A 622 -17.21 -11.22 -1.99
C ARG A 622 -18.44 -11.92 -1.42
N TYR A 623 -19.61 -11.30 -1.52
CA TYR A 623 -20.88 -11.86 -1.07
C TYR A 623 -21.22 -13.16 -1.82
N GLU A 624 -21.12 -13.16 -3.14
CA GLU A 624 -21.41 -14.30 -3.99
C GLU A 624 -20.50 -15.49 -3.67
N GLN A 625 -19.20 -15.28 -3.44
CA GLN A 625 -18.28 -16.34 -3.07
C GLN A 625 -18.74 -17.06 -1.79
N ILE A 626 -19.11 -16.30 -0.75
CA ILE A 626 -19.54 -16.87 0.53
C ILE A 626 -20.90 -17.55 0.38
N MET A 627 -21.83 -16.95 -0.37
CA MET A 627 -23.14 -17.55 -0.62
C MET A 627 -23.05 -18.84 -1.42
N ASN A 628 -22.19 -18.89 -2.42
CA ASN A 628 -21.91 -20.10 -3.19
C ASN A 628 -21.38 -21.20 -2.27
N TYR A 629 -20.51 -20.88 -1.31
CA TYR A 629 -20.07 -21.85 -0.30
C TYR A 629 -21.25 -22.37 0.56
N PHE A 630 -22.12 -21.49 1.04
CA PHE A 630 -23.26 -21.93 1.85
C PHE A 630 -24.29 -22.75 1.06
N GLN A 631 -24.48 -22.45 -0.23
CA GLN A 631 -25.43 -23.15 -1.11
C GLN A 631 -24.89 -24.47 -1.65
N ASN A 632 -23.64 -24.50 -2.11
CA ASN A 632 -23.06 -25.63 -2.84
C ASN A 632 -22.00 -26.41 -2.04
N GLY A 633 -21.56 -25.89 -0.89
CA GLY A 633 -20.50 -26.48 -0.07
C GLY A 633 -19.11 -26.06 -0.55
N LYS A 634 -18.13 -26.96 -0.43
CA LYS A 634 -16.74 -26.66 -0.82
C LYS A 634 -16.65 -26.21 -2.29
N LEU A 635 -15.88 -25.14 -2.51
CA LEU A 635 -15.61 -24.60 -3.82
C LEU A 635 -14.39 -25.28 -4.45
N LYS A 636 -14.32 -25.29 -5.78
CA LYS A 636 -13.16 -25.85 -6.51
C LYS A 636 -11.91 -24.98 -6.36
N SER A 637 -12.10 -23.68 -6.23
CA SER A 637 -11.07 -22.69 -6.00
C SER A 637 -11.65 -21.54 -5.17
N TYR A 638 -10.80 -20.85 -4.42
CA TYR A 638 -11.19 -19.74 -3.55
C TYR A 638 -10.47 -18.45 -3.98
N TRP A 639 -11.23 -17.36 -4.14
CA TRP A 639 -10.67 -16.04 -4.39
C TRP A 639 -10.11 -15.48 -3.08
N LEU A 640 -8.79 -15.60 -2.90
CA LEU A 640 -8.14 -15.29 -1.63
C LEU A 640 -8.26 -13.80 -1.23
N PRO A 641 -8.06 -12.83 -2.14
CA PRO A 641 -8.28 -11.41 -1.84
C PRO A 641 -9.73 -11.03 -1.53
N GLY A 642 -10.70 -11.92 -1.83
CA GLY A 642 -12.10 -11.71 -1.50
C GLY A 642 -12.41 -11.81 -0.02
N PHE A 643 -11.55 -12.46 0.77
CA PHE A 643 -11.75 -12.57 2.21
C PHE A 643 -11.27 -11.31 2.95
N PHE A 644 -11.91 -11.00 4.06
CA PHE A 644 -11.43 -9.98 4.99
C PHE A 644 -10.28 -10.50 5.86
N ASN A 645 -10.30 -11.79 6.19
CA ASN A 645 -9.21 -12.45 6.93
C ASN A 645 -8.63 -13.66 6.15
N PRO A 646 -7.78 -13.43 5.15
CA PRO A 646 -7.11 -14.50 4.41
C PRO A 646 -6.31 -15.46 5.31
N GLN A 647 -5.68 -14.96 6.38
CA GLN A 647 -4.92 -15.79 7.32
C GLN A 647 -5.82 -16.75 8.12
N GLY A 648 -7.00 -16.26 8.53
CA GLY A 648 -8.03 -17.08 9.16
C GLY A 648 -8.49 -18.21 8.24
N PHE A 649 -8.70 -17.92 6.95
CA PHE A 649 -9.02 -18.95 5.95
C PHE A 649 -7.93 -20.02 5.85
N LEU A 650 -6.68 -19.60 5.67
CA LEU A 650 -5.53 -20.52 5.56
C LEU A 650 -5.37 -21.39 6.82
N THR A 651 -5.61 -20.82 8.01
CA THR A 651 -5.56 -21.54 9.28
C THR A 651 -6.68 -22.58 9.39
N SER A 652 -7.91 -22.20 9.05
CA SER A 652 -9.05 -23.12 9.03
C SER A 652 -8.85 -24.28 8.06
N MET A 653 -8.30 -24.00 6.87
CA MET A 653 -7.97 -25.02 5.88
C MET A 653 -6.81 -25.92 6.35
N LYS A 654 -5.77 -25.36 6.97
CA LYS A 654 -4.68 -26.13 7.59
C LYS A 654 -5.23 -27.15 8.59
N GLN A 655 -6.13 -26.71 9.48
CA GLN A 655 -6.77 -27.58 10.46
C GLN A 655 -7.63 -28.67 9.80
N GLU A 656 -8.36 -28.33 8.75
CA GLU A 656 -9.21 -29.29 8.04
C GLU A 656 -8.39 -30.37 7.32
N ILE A 657 -7.33 -29.98 6.59
CA ILE A 657 -6.46 -30.92 5.88
C ILE A 657 -5.74 -31.85 6.87
N THR A 658 -5.23 -31.30 7.97
CA THR A 658 -4.56 -32.10 9.02
C THR A 658 -5.53 -33.14 9.62
N ARG A 659 -6.80 -32.78 9.82
CA ARG A 659 -7.84 -33.71 10.30
C ARG A 659 -8.25 -34.78 9.28
N LEU A 660 -8.14 -34.50 7.98
CA LEU A 660 -8.44 -35.47 6.92
C LEU A 660 -7.29 -36.45 6.70
N ASN A 661 -6.04 -35.99 6.83
CA ASN A 661 -4.83 -36.79 6.71
C ASN A 661 -4.48 -37.57 8.00
N LYS A 662 -5.50 -38.06 8.72
CA LYS A 662 -5.35 -38.84 9.97
C LYS A 662 -4.49 -40.10 9.84
N LYS A 663 -4.26 -40.59 8.62
CA LYS A 663 -3.38 -41.73 8.34
C LYS A 663 -1.92 -41.44 8.70
N ASP A 664 -1.50 -40.18 8.62
CA ASP A 664 -0.11 -39.75 8.80
C ASP A 664 0.18 -39.28 10.24
N GLN A 665 -0.83 -39.21 11.12
CA GLN A 665 -0.73 -38.78 12.54
C GLN A 665 0.04 -37.46 12.77
N LEU A 666 0.04 -36.55 11.80
CA LEU A 666 0.73 -35.26 11.93
C LEU A 666 0.00 -34.35 12.92
N SER A 667 0.72 -33.80 13.89
CA SER A 667 0.19 -32.79 14.81
C SER A 667 0.10 -31.42 14.12
N LEU A 668 -0.87 -30.58 14.50
CA LEU A 668 -1.08 -29.28 13.86
C LEU A 668 0.17 -28.37 13.89
N ASP A 669 1.00 -28.53 14.93
CA ASP A 669 2.22 -27.75 15.15
C ASP A 669 3.37 -28.20 14.23
N GLU A 670 3.38 -29.47 13.83
CA GLU A 670 4.41 -30.02 12.95
C GLU A 670 4.18 -29.73 11.48
N VAL A 671 2.99 -29.25 11.10
CA VAL A 671 2.62 -29.03 9.71
C VAL A 671 2.70 -27.57 9.30
N VAL A 672 3.12 -27.32 8.07
CA VAL A 672 3.25 -26.00 7.45
C VAL A 672 2.52 -26.00 6.11
N LEU A 673 1.98 -24.86 5.71
CA LEU A 673 1.39 -24.70 4.39
C LEU A 673 2.48 -24.71 3.33
N TYR A 674 2.27 -25.51 2.29
CA TYR A 674 3.11 -25.56 1.10
C TYR A 674 2.28 -25.07 -0.09
N ALA A 675 2.87 -24.15 -0.86
CA ALA A 675 2.23 -23.55 -2.03
C ALA A 675 2.94 -24.04 -3.29
N ASP A 676 2.19 -24.70 -4.17
CA ASP A 676 2.65 -25.15 -5.48
C ASP A 676 1.92 -24.38 -6.58
N ILE A 677 2.66 -23.67 -7.42
CA ILE A 677 2.10 -22.82 -8.48
C ILE A 677 1.78 -23.70 -9.69
N LYS A 678 0.53 -23.74 -10.11
CA LYS A 678 0.10 -24.57 -11.24
C LYS A 678 0.13 -23.79 -12.55
N ASN A 679 0.53 -24.42 -13.64
CA ASN A 679 0.53 -23.82 -14.98
C ASN A 679 -0.86 -23.82 -15.66
N PHE A 680 -1.92 -23.50 -14.91
CA PHE A 680 -3.25 -23.28 -15.46
C PHE A 680 -4.00 -22.16 -14.74
N ASP A 681 -4.94 -21.56 -15.46
CA ASP A 681 -5.85 -20.54 -14.94
C ASP A 681 -7.16 -21.18 -14.44
N ILE A 682 -8.00 -20.39 -13.77
CA ILE A 682 -9.24 -20.82 -13.10
C ILE A 682 -10.20 -21.60 -14.01
N GLU A 683 -10.29 -21.24 -15.29
CA GLU A 683 -11.20 -21.86 -16.26
C GLU A 683 -10.91 -23.34 -16.50
N LYS A 684 -9.67 -23.78 -16.26
CA LYS A 684 -9.24 -25.16 -16.46
C LYS A 684 -9.55 -26.06 -15.26
N ILE A 685 -10.01 -25.51 -14.14
CA ILE A 685 -10.34 -26.28 -12.93
C ILE A 685 -11.67 -27.01 -13.11
N LYS A 686 -11.62 -28.31 -13.40
CA LYS A 686 -12.80 -29.16 -13.55
C LYS A 686 -13.18 -29.91 -12.28
N GLU A 687 -12.18 -30.35 -11.52
CA GLU A 687 -12.33 -31.24 -10.37
C GLU A 687 -11.74 -30.63 -9.09
N TYR A 688 -12.13 -31.19 -7.95
CA TYR A 688 -11.55 -30.85 -6.67
C TYR A 688 -10.15 -31.47 -6.53
N PRO A 689 -9.20 -30.79 -5.87
CA PRO A 689 -7.91 -31.39 -5.57
C PRO A 689 -8.09 -32.57 -4.60
N GLU A 690 -7.31 -33.64 -4.81
CA GLU A 690 -7.33 -34.84 -3.95
C GLU A 690 -6.86 -34.52 -2.51
N HIS A 691 -5.83 -33.67 -2.41
CA HIS A 691 -5.32 -33.13 -1.15
C HIS A 691 -5.18 -31.62 -1.26
N GLY A 692 -5.55 -30.87 -0.22
CA GLY A 692 -5.41 -29.41 -0.19
C GLY A 692 -6.54 -28.66 -0.88
N PHE A 693 -6.25 -27.45 -1.37
CA PHE A 693 -7.21 -26.57 -2.03
C PHE A 693 -6.52 -25.63 -3.03
N TYR A 694 -7.29 -25.13 -3.99
CA TYR A 694 -6.82 -24.13 -4.93
C TYR A 694 -7.21 -22.72 -4.48
N ILE A 695 -6.32 -21.76 -4.67
CA ILE A 695 -6.59 -20.33 -4.53
C ILE A 695 -6.31 -19.60 -5.84
N HIS A 696 -6.98 -18.46 -6.04
CA HIS A 696 -6.80 -17.61 -7.21
C HIS A 696 -7.00 -16.12 -6.90
N GLY A 697 -6.73 -15.30 -7.91
CA GLY A 697 -6.94 -13.83 -7.91
C GLY A 697 -5.80 -13.01 -7.31
N LEU A 698 -4.65 -13.63 -7.06
CA LEU A 698 -3.41 -12.92 -6.82
C LEU A 698 -2.85 -12.40 -8.16
N PHE A 699 -2.01 -11.39 -8.12
CA PHE A 699 -1.34 -10.83 -9.29
C PHE A 699 0.14 -10.61 -8.97
N ILE A 700 0.97 -10.59 -10.00
CA ILE A 700 2.38 -10.24 -9.94
C ILE A 700 2.54 -8.84 -10.54
N GLU A 701 3.30 -8.00 -9.85
CA GLU A 701 3.75 -6.71 -10.37
C GLU A 701 5.27 -6.77 -10.62
N GLY A 702 5.75 -6.13 -11.68
CA GLY A 702 7.19 -6.07 -12.00
C GLY A 702 7.80 -7.32 -12.65
N SER A 703 7.07 -8.44 -12.67
CA SER A 703 7.44 -9.66 -13.42
C SER A 703 6.20 -10.29 -14.07
N LYS A 704 6.40 -11.33 -14.89
CA LYS A 704 5.34 -12.11 -15.53
C LYS A 704 5.53 -13.60 -15.28
N TRP A 705 4.45 -14.37 -15.36
CA TRP A 705 4.52 -15.83 -15.31
C TRP A 705 4.66 -16.42 -16.73
N ASN A 706 5.72 -17.17 -16.97
CA ASN A 706 5.89 -17.92 -18.20
C ASN A 706 5.14 -19.26 -18.11
N TRP A 707 3.99 -19.36 -18.79
CA TRP A 707 3.14 -20.54 -18.80
C TRP A 707 3.75 -21.79 -19.44
N GLN A 708 4.76 -21.63 -20.31
CA GLN A 708 5.42 -22.76 -20.98
C GLN A 708 6.48 -23.39 -20.08
N GLU A 709 7.29 -22.56 -19.42
CA GLU A 709 8.40 -23.02 -18.58
C GLU A 709 8.04 -23.18 -17.09
N GLY A 710 6.92 -22.59 -16.65
CA GLY A 710 6.53 -22.58 -15.23
C GLY A 710 7.48 -21.77 -14.36
N LYS A 711 7.93 -20.61 -14.86
CA LYS A 711 8.92 -19.75 -14.19
C LYS A 711 8.53 -18.28 -14.27
N LEU A 712 9.06 -17.49 -13.35
CA LEU A 712 8.98 -16.03 -13.42
C LEU A 712 9.97 -15.50 -14.46
N GLU A 713 9.50 -14.54 -15.26
CA GLU A 713 10.28 -13.83 -16.28
C GLU A 713 10.07 -12.31 -16.10
N GLU A 714 10.93 -11.49 -16.71
CA GLU A 714 10.74 -10.05 -16.73
C GLU A 714 9.38 -9.67 -17.33
N SER A 715 8.76 -8.65 -16.74
CA SER A 715 7.45 -8.15 -17.15
C SER A 715 7.43 -7.70 -18.61
N SER A 716 6.34 -7.97 -19.31
CA SER A 716 6.17 -7.49 -20.68
C SER A 716 6.15 -5.95 -20.71
N PRO A 717 6.79 -5.29 -21.69
CA PRO A 717 6.78 -3.84 -21.77
C PRO A 717 5.36 -3.26 -21.76
N LYS A 718 5.13 -2.28 -20.87
CA LYS A 718 3.85 -1.57 -20.64
C LYS A 718 2.73 -2.40 -19.99
N VAL A 719 3.00 -3.61 -19.54
CA VAL A 719 2.08 -4.39 -18.70
C VAL A 719 2.53 -4.25 -17.25
N LEU A 720 1.76 -3.53 -16.42
CA LEU A 720 2.19 -3.22 -15.05
C LEU A 720 2.06 -4.44 -14.13
N SER A 721 0.93 -5.13 -14.24
CA SER A 721 0.62 -6.34 -13.47
C SER A 721 0.01 -7.42 -14.35
N GLU A 722 0.26 -8.67 -13.99
CA GLU A 722 -0.34 -9.86 -14.61
C GLU A 722 -0.93 -10.76 -13.53
N ASN A 723 -2.01 -11.47 -13.85
CA ASN A 723 -2.62 -12.40 -12.89
C ASN A 723 -1.68 -13.58 -12.61
N MET A 724 -1.58 -13.96 -11.34
CA MET A 724 -0.92 -15.19 -10.93
C MET A 724 -1.71 -16.39 -11.45
N PRO A 725 -1.02 -17.48 -11.81
CA PRO A 725 -1.66 -18.76 -11.99
C PRO A 725 -2.35 -19.25 -10.72
N VAL A 726 -3.20 -20.27 -10.87
CA VAL A 726 -3.82 -20.93 -9.73
C VAL A 726 -2.75 -21.53 -8.83
N ILE A 727 -2.85 -21.29 -7.53
CA ILE A 727 -1.93 -21.85 -6.55
C ILE A 727 -2.63 -22.99 -5.83
N HIS A 728 -1.96 -24.14 -5.79
CA HIS A 728 -2.37 -25.29 -5.01
C HIS A 728 -1.72 -25.22 -3.64
N ILE A 729 -2.54 -25.15 -2.60
CA ILE A 729 -2.06 -25.15 -1.22
C ILE A 729 -2.29 -26.51 -0.61
N THR A 730 -1.22 -27.12 -0.14
CA THR A 730 -1.20 -28.37 0.62
C THR A 730 -0.52 -28.15 1.96
N VAL A 731 -0.40 -29.22 2.74
CA VAL A 731 0.15 -29.19 4.09
C VAL A 731 1.24 -30.26 4.16
N VAL A 732 2.45 -29.86 4.56
CA VAL A 732 3.66 -30.70 4.63
C VAL A 732 4.29 -30.64 6.01
N SER A 733 4.99 -31.70 6.42
CA SER A 733 5.73 -31.69 7.68
C SER A 733 6.86 -30.66 7.61
N ASN A 734 7.11 -29.95 8.71
CA ASN A 734 8.18 -28.97 8.82
C ASN A 734 9.57 -29.58 8.56
N LYS A 735 9.71 -30.92 8.74
CA LYS A 735 10.95 -31.67 8.47
C LYS A 735 11.23 -31.83 6.97
N ASP A 736 10.19 -31.81 6.14
CA ASP A 736 10.28 -32.02 4.70
C ASP A 736 10.42 -30.70 3.93
N LYS A 737 10.49 -29.57 4.65
CA LYS A 737 10.73 -28.23 4.12
C LYS A 737 12.22 -28.07 3.79
N LYS A 738 12.71 -28.77 2.77
CA LYS A 738 14.07 -28.63 2.22
C LYS A 738 14.07 -27.99 0.85
#